data_AF-A0A182UZ62-F1
#
_entry.id   AF-A0A182UZ62-F1
#
_cell.length_a   1.000
_cell.length_b   1.000
_cell.length_c   1.000
_cell.angle_alpha   90.00
_cell.angle_beta   90.00
_cell.angle_gamma   90.00
#
_symmetry.space_group_name_H-M   'P 1'
#
loop_
_entity.id
_entity.type
_entity.pdbx_description
1 polymer ?
#
loop_
_entity_poly.entity_id
_entity_poly.type
_entity_poly.pdbx_seq_one_letter_code
_entity_poly.pdbx_strand_id
1 'polypeptide(L)'
;FLYNKTQEIADSPYFNTVTNFTQDLDLLYKDLITNDVFTNLKKYSSVWWEFMRKKYFQVVPFARELYQVGNELLEEIKQLRKIEFVHFLIQRYEEVKAKAEWLAEEFQVVSRLSQMWKVVSKKFMHLAQTALQAEDHYREAKTKFIFDPERGVMELEQKLPMSWHAFNETPKFEEIPEFKYISKIQDLFAGSNTTIWTVYNDICPYVDLEVWLPPFKSTALLIGSRHYMSFDKRFISLDLSDSNRCQYLLAHDYYNRTITLLLESSDLKYGQTSRQITLIIDDNTLAIDVFNISVKINNKATALPAMIGTQTVVFQQSDQLWIQSQRGFLVGCSLRYHICWLELSGWYFGKMAGLLGTMNNEMFDDRITSTNRYNETEEQFLNSWALPGCSSTVTATNHTSNFYSASNELSQLCDSFFHQKLSYLATCFSVVDVTPFYEMCMDLGHNLMPDRGACTAAIAYIQACSLERTPLRVPNNCISCLLMNGSYVPEGSFVPLRNEEVPKAADVVFIIEAKPCNERFVETKSINLLVSGIARELQDLGIDDTLFGVVTFGGSAPFDRAHSVVVGNSVFEMHNGTQPFFDHVKIGNGTNEDIFDAITMASNLVFRPGASKTFVLLPCSRCVASKMKLDFSSIVQLLVENDIKLHILADQELSFQKSRVSRLFYGMDSQMVYTKKDVKELIGDAELRRQIQLPKATLGECIALAMETNGSIFGGHKLRQDRSNTANTKKFIKVFAKRIAASALPNSCQTCECTGHNTGVAYMQCTPCNYPSPFSMEDGNMTDDMFLSVMQPDGEFDYYDFEGGI
;
A
#
# COMPACT_ATOMS: atom_id res chain seq x y z
N PHE A 1 -10.67 60.82 -11.19
CA PHE A 1 -9.76 59.99 -10.37
C PHE A 1 -9.37 58.69 -11.08
N LEU A 2 -10.32 57.84 -11.49
CA LEU A 2 -10.01 56.56 -12.17
C LEU A 2 -9.44 56.68 -13.60
N TYR A 3 -9.80 57.72 -14.37
CA TYR A 3 -9.26 57.96 -15.72
C TYR A 3 -7.75 58.30 -15.74
N ASN A 4 -7.25 59.00 -14.72
CA ASN A 4 -5.81 59.26 -14.56
C ASN A 4 -5.04 58.03 -14.05
N LYS A 5 -5.73 57.10 -13.37
CA LYS A 5 -5.13 55.85 -12.84
C LYS A 5 -5.09 54.73 -13.87
N THR A 6 -5.93 54.75 -14.92
CA THR A 6 -5.91 53.72 -15.98
C THR A 6 -4.60 53.69 -16.75
N GLN A 7 -3.94 54.83 -16.94
CA GLN A 7 -2.62 54.89 -17.58
C GLN A 7 -1.52 54.39 -16.64
N GLU A 8 -1.58 54.72 -15.34
CA GLU A 8 -0.69 54.14 -14.32
C GLU A 8 -0.89 52.62 -14.09
N ILE A 9 -2.09 52.09 -14.31
CA ILE A 9 -2.39 50.66 -14.18
C ILE A 9 -1.90 49.89 -15.42
N ALA A 10 -2.09 50.47 -16.63
CA ALA A 10 -1.54 49.93 -17.88
C ALA A 10 -0.01 49.95 -17.93
N ASP A 11 0.60 51.01 -17.37
CA ASP A 11 2.06 51.13 -17.21
C ASP A 11 2.57 50.40 -15.95
N SER A 12 1.69 49.76 -15.17
CA SER A 12 2.13 49.05 -13.97
C SER A 12 3.03 47.87 -14.36
N PRO A 13 4.12 47.65 -13.62
CA PRO A 13 5.04 46.55 -13.90
C PRO A 13 4.30 45.21 -13.85
N TYR A 14 3.25 45.09 -13.04
CA TYR A 14 2.40 43.90 -12.98
C TYR A 14 1.65 43.65 -14.30
N PHE A 15 0.99 44.67 -14.85
CA PHE A 15 0.22 44.55 -16.10
C PHE A 15 1.13 44.27 -17.30
N ASN A 16 2.27 44.96 -17.40
CA ASN A 16 3.26 44.69 -18.44
C ASN A 16 3.92 43.30 -18.30
N THR A 17 4.13 42.82 -17.07
CA THR A 17 4.69 41.46 -16.85
C THR A 17 3.67 40.39 -17.25
N VAL A 18 2.40 40.57 -16.92
CA VAL A 18 1.32 39.63 -17.27
C VAL A 18 1.06 39.64 -18.78
N THR A 19 1.07 40.81 -19.43
CA THR A 19 0.83 40.93 -20.88
C THR A 19 2.01 40.37 -21.70
N ASN A 20 3.25 40.58 -21.26
CA ASN A 20 4.42 39.95 -21.89
C ASN A 20 4.42 38.43 -21.67
N PHE A 21 4.03 37.97 -20.49
CA PHE A 21 3.94 36.54 -20.18
C PHE A 21 2.86 35.84 -21.03
N THR A 22 1.71 36.47 -21.27
CA THR A 22 0.67 35.91 -22.14
C THR A 22 1.09 35.91 -23.62
N GLN A 23 1.80 36.94 -24.08
CA GLN A 23 2.38 36.96 -25.43
C GLN A 23 3.49 35.91 -25.61
N ASP A 24 4.34 35.72 -24.60
CA ASP A 24 5.37 34.67 -24.59
C ASP A 24 4.73 33.27 -24.58
N LEU A 25 3.60 33.09 -23.89
CA LEU A 25 2.82 31.84 -23.90
C LEU A 25 2.15 31.56 -25.25
N ASP A 26 1.63 32.58 -25.94
CA ASP A 26 1.04 32.42 -27.29
C ASP A 26 2.12 32.11 -28.35
N LEU A 27 3.31 32.70 -28.21
CA LEU A 27 4.49 32.35 -29.01
C LEU A 27 4.95 30.92 -28.73
N LEU A 28 5.04 30.52 -27.45
CA LEU A 28 5.33 29.16 -27.02
C LEU A 28 4.32 28.15 -27.60
N TYR A 29 3.04 28.50 -27.55
CA TYR A 29 1.93 27.70 -28.08
C TYR A 29 2.06 27.48 -29.59
N LYS A 30 2.31 28.53 -30.38
CA LYS A 30 2.46 28.44 -31.83
C LYS A 30 3.71 27.63 -32.25
N ASP A 31 4.80 27.71 -31.50
CA ASP A 31 6.06 27.00 -31.79
C ASP A 31 6.00 25.51 -31.35
N LEU A 32 5.25 25.20 -30.28
CA LEU A 32 5.01 23.83 -29.81
C LEU A 32 4.14 23.00 -30.77
N ILE A 33 3.31 23.67 -31.59
CA ILE A 33 2.41 23.03 -32.56
C ILE A 33 3.11 22.71 -33.89
N THR A 34 4.14 23.48 -34.26
CA THR A 34 4.65 23.51 -35.64
C THR A 34 5.91 22.67 -35.90
N ASN A 35 6.69 22.31 -34.89
CA ASN A 35 8.01 21.66 -35.08
C ASN A 35 8.19 20.34 -34.31
N ASP A 36 9.11 19.50 -34.79
CA ASP A 36 9.46 18.19 -34.22
C ASP A 36 10.11 18.29 -32.83
N VAL A 37 9.88 17.28 -31.97
CA VAL A 37 10.17 17.29 -30.52
C VAL A 37 11.63 17.61 -30.23
N PHE A 38 12.57 17.01 -30.97
CA PHE A 38 14.00 17.23 -30.78
C PHE A 38 14.47 18.62 -31.21
N THR A 39 13.81 19.21 -32.21
CA THR A 39 14.10 20.57 -32.70
C THR A 39 13.63 21.60 -31.67
N ASN A 40 12.46 21.37 -31.06
CA ASN A 40 11.93 22.20 -29.98
C ASN A 40 12.74 22.05 -28.69
N LEU A 41 13.12 20.83 -28.28
CA LEU A 41 13.95 20.62 -27.09
C LEU A 41 15.33 21.29 -27.20
N LYS A 42 15.93 21.25 -28.39
CA LYS A 42 17.22 21.89 -28.67
C LYS A 42 17.11 23.42 -28.72
N LYS A 43 16.04 23.95 -29.31
CA LYS A 43 15.77 25.40 -29.37
C LYS A 43 15.48 25.95 -27.98
N TYR A 44 14.60 25.33 -27.21
CA TYR A 44 14.23 25.80 -25.87
C TYR A 44 15.31 25.58 -24.82
N SER A 45 16.13 24.53 -24.90
CA SER A 45 17.30 24.41 -24.02
C SER A 45 18.30 25.54 -24.26
N SER A 46 18.48 25.99 -25.51
CA SER A 46 19.34 27.14 -25.83
C SER A 46 18.75 28.48 -25.36
N VAL A 47 17.43 28.66 -25.44
CA VAL A 47 16.73 29.86 -24.94
C VAL A 47 16.73 29.91 -23.42
N TRP A 48 16.48 28.78 -22.75
CA TRP A 48 16.59 28.64 -21.29
C TRP A 48 18.02 28.90 -20.81
N TRP A 49 19.01 28.40 -21.55
CA TRP A 49 20.42 28.67 -21.28
C TRP A 49 20.76 30.17 -21.41
N GLU A 50 20.25 30.86 -22.44
CA GLU A 50 20.40 32.31 -22.56
C GLU A 50 19.65 33.09 -21.45
N PHE A 51 18.48 32.63 -21.03
CA PHE A 51 17.71 33.24 -19.95
C PHE A 51 18.44 33.12 -18.60
N MET A 52 18.95 31.93 -18.28
CA MET A 52 19.80 31.69 -17.11
C MET A 52 21.06 32.57 -17.17
N ARG A 53 21.71 32.67 -18.35
CA ARG A 53 22.87 33.53 -18.60
C ARG A 53 22.61 35.02 -18.35
N LYS A 54 21.48 35.55 -18.80
CA LYS A 54 21.18 36.99 -18.79
C LYS A 54 20.51 37.47 -17.51
N LYS A 55 19.61 36.70 -16.90
CA LYS A 55 18.81 37.13 -15.74
C LYS A 55 19.21 36.48 -14.41
N TYR A 56 19.51 35.18 -14.40
CA TYR A 56 19.73 34.44 -13.14
C TYR A 56 21.15 34.65 -12.58
N PHE A 57 22.18 34.59 -13.43
CA PHE A 57 23.57 34.81 -13.00
C PHE A 57 23.93 36.26 -12.67
N GLN A 58 23.03 37.24 -12.90
CA GLN A 58 23.21 38.61 -12.43
C GLN A 58 22.74 38.83 -10.97
N VAL A 59 21.96 37.90 -10.42
CA VAL A 59 21.30 38.04 -9.10
C VAL A 59 22.08 37.35 -7.97
N VAL A 60 22.95 36.39 -8.28
CA VAL A 60 23.70 35.62 -7.28
C VAL A 60 25.12 36.19 -7.13
N PRO A 61 25.57 36.56 -5.91
CA PRO A 61 26.81 37.32 -5.71
C PRO A 61 28.11 36.61 -6.12
N PHE A 62 28.11 35.27 -6.29
CA PHE A 62 29.27 34.46 -6.70
C PHE A 62 29.16 33.88 -8.13
N ALA A 63 28.08 34.18 -8.85
CA ALA A 63 27.81 33.64 -10.18
C ALA A 63 28.87 34.01 -11.23
N ARG A 64 29.44 35.21 -11.10
CA ARG A 64 30.46 35.71 -12.04
C ARG A 64 31.78 34.96 -11.89
N GLU A 65 32.15 34.63 -10.65
CA GLU A 65 33.35 33.84 -10.34
C GLU A 65 33.17 32.39 -10.77
N LEU A 66 32.02 31.76 -10.48
CA LEU A 66 31.68 30.42 -10.98
C LEU A 66 31.67 30.35 -12.52
N TYR A 67 31.22 31.41 -13.19
CA TYR A 67 31.22 31.48 -14.65
C TYR A 67 32.63 31.61 -15.23
N GLN A 68 33.52 32.38 -14.58
CA GLN A 68 34.93 32.46 -14.96
C GLN A 68 35.67 31.14 -14.71
N VAL A 69 35.51 30.55 -13.52
CA VAL A 69 36.09 29.25 -13.17
C VAL A 69 35.58 28.16 -14.12
N GLY A 70 34.29 28.18 -14.46
CA GLY A 70 33.70 27.25 -15.42
C GLY A 70 34.27 27.39 -16.83
N ASN A 71 34.52 28.62 -17.29
CA ASN A 71 35.16 28.86 -18.60
C ASN A 71 36.65 28.48 -18.59
N GLU A 72 37.38 28.74 -17.51
CA GLU A 72 38.78 28.30 -17.34
C GLU A 72 38.87 26.77 -17.35
N LEU A 73 37.98 26.08 -16.62
CA LEU A 73 37.84 24.62 -16.67
C LEU A 73 37.55 24.10 -18.09
N LEU A 74 36.71 24.81 -18.85
CA LEU A 74 36.35 24.43 -20.22
C LEU A 74 37.52 24.62 -21.20
N GLU A 75 38.36 25.63 -20.99
CA GLU A 75 39.60 25.83 -21.74
C GLU A 75 40.69 24.82 -21.35
N GLU A 76 40.82 24.49 -20.07
CA GLU A 76 41.71 23.41 -19.60
C GLU A 76 41.27 22.03 -20.12
N ILE A 77 39.96 21.75 -20.17
CA ILE A 77 39.41 20.52 -20.79
C ILE A 77 39.73 20.46 -22.29
N LYS A 78 39.77 21.59 -23.01
CA LYS A 78 40.23 21.64 -24.41
C LYS A 78 41.72 21.35 -24.54
N GLN A 79 42.55 21.74 -23.56
CA GLN A 79 43.97 21.38 -23.54
C GLN A 79 44.20 19.91 -23.18
N LEU A 80 43.39 19.35 -22.26
CA LEU A 80 43.39 17.93 -21.86
C LEU A 80 43.08 16.98 -23.03
N ARG A 81 42.39 17.44 -24.08
CA ARG A 81 42.13 16.68 -25.32
C ARG A 81 43.41 16.28 -26.08
N LYS A 82 44.59 16.82 -25.73
CA LYS A 82 45.89 16.44 -26.29
C LYS A 82 46.54 15.23 -25.60
N ILE A 83 45.96 14.73 -24.50
CA ILE A 83 46.49 13.59 -23.73
C ILE A 83 45.90 12.30 -24.30
N GLU A 84 46.76 11.30 -24.53
CA GLU A 84 46.42 10.00 -25.12
C GLU A 84 45.30 9.26 -24.35
N PHE A 85 45.29 9.41 -23.01
CA PHE A 85 44.25 8.88 -22.12
C PHE A 85 42.86 9.50 -22.35
N VAL A 86 42.80 10.80 -22.68
CA VAL A 86 41.54 11.50 -22.97
C VAL A 86 41.01 11.10 -24.34
N HIS A 87 41.89 10.81 -25.30
CA HIS A 87 41.49 10.24 -26.59
C HIS A 87 40.86 8.86 -26.44
N PHE A 88 41.44 8.00 -25.59
CA PHE A 88 40.85 6.70 -25.25
C PHE A 88 39.47 6.83 -24.58
N LEU A 89 39.30 7.78 -23.65
CA LEU A 89 38.01 8.05 -23.02
C LEU A 89 36.96 8.57 -24.01
N ILE A 90 37.35 9.47 -24.92
CA ILE A 90 36.47 9.97 -25.99
C ILE A 90 36.06 8.81 -26.90
N GLN A 91 36.99 7.95 -27.29
CA GLN A 91 36.71 6.80 -28.14
C GLN A 91 35.78 5.79 -27.45
N ARG A 92 35.97 5.52 -26.15
CA ARG A 92 35.06 4.70 -25.35
C ARG A 92 33.68 5.35 -25.20
N TYR A 93 33.62 6.66 -25.02
CA TYR A 93 32.37 7.40 -24.98
C TYR A 93 31.63 7.30 -26.33
N GLU A 94 32.34 7.43 -27.45
CA GLU A 94 31.75 7.26 -28.79
C GLU A 94 31.27 5.82 -29.03
N GLU A 95 32.02 4.79 -28.60
CA GLU A 95 31.56 3.39 -28.66
C GLU A 95 30.31 3.15 -27.79
N VAL A 96 30.27 3.71 -26.57
CA VAL A 96 29.11 3.59 -25.67
C VAL A 96 27.91 4.35 -26.25
N LYS A 97 28.13 5.53 -26.81
CA LYS A 97 27.11 6.31 -27.50
C LYS A 97 26.57 5.55 -28.70
N ALA A 98 27.42 4.95 -29.53
CA ALA A 98 26.99 4.15 -30.68
C ALA A 98 26.16 2.92 -30.24
N LYS A 99 26.53 2.26 -29.14
CA LYS A 99 25.73 1.16 -28.57
C LYS A 99 24.39 1.66 -28.01
N ALA A 100 24.37 2.84 -27.39
CA ALA A 100 23.15 3.45 -26.89
C ALA A 100 22.22 3.89 -28.02
N GLU A 101 22.77 4.45 -29.11
CA GLU A 101 22.03 4.79 -30.33
C GLU A 101 21.46 3.53 -30.98
N TRP A 102 22.25 2.46 -31.11
CA TRP A 102 21.77 1.16 -31.60
C TRP A 102 20.64 0.59 -30.73
N LEU A 103 20.77 0.60 -29.40
CA LEU A 103 19.70 0.17 -28.49
C LEU A 103 18.45 1.03 -28.63
N ALA A 104 18.60 2.35 -28.78
CA ALA A 104 17.47 3.27 -28.95
C ALA A 104 16.73 3.07 -30.28
N GLU A 105 17.45 2.72 -31.35
CA GLU A 105 16.88 2.33 -32.64
C GLU A 105 16.16 0.98 -32.56
N GLU A 106 16.79 -0.05 -31.99
CA GLU A 106 16.22 -1.39 -31.84
C GLU A 106 14.92 -1.37 -31.02
N PHE A 107 14.90 -0.63 -29.91
CA PHE A 107 13.71 -0.47 -29.07
C PHE A 107 12.74 0.61 -29.56
N GLN A 108 13.01 1.24 -30.71
CA GLN A 108 12.18 2.28 -31.32
C GLN A 108 11.83 3.42 -30.35
N VAL A 109 12.74 3.76 -29.43
CA VAL A 109 12.50 4.69 -28.31
C VAL A 109 12.04 6.06 -28.84
N VAL A 110 12.63 6.51 -29.94
CA VAL A 110 12.28 7.77 -30.62
C VAL A 110 10.84 7.74 -31.16
N SER A 111 10.45 6.62 -31.78
CA SER A 111 9.09 6.43 -32.29
C SER A 111 8.07 6.44 -31.16
N ARG A 112 8.33 5.70 -30.08
CA ARG A 112 7.46 5.65 -28.88
C ARG A 112 7.33 7.01 -28.20
N LEU A 113 8.42 7.75 -28.02
CA LEU A 113 8.41 9.12 -27.50
C LEU A 113 7.58 10.08 -28.39
N SER A 114 7.69 9.94 -29.71
CA SER A 114 6.89 10.75 -30.65
C SER A 114 5.40 10.42 -30.58
N GLN A 115 5.03 9.16 -30.37
CA GLN A 115 3.64 8.72 -30.20
C GLN A 115 3.07 9.23 -28.87
N MET A 116 3.82 9.10 -27.78
CA MET A 116 3.48 9.65 -26.47
C MET A 116 3.23 11.17 -26.57
N TRP A 117 4.13 11.90 -27.23
CA TRP A 117 3.97 13.35 -27.43
C TRP A 117 2.73 13.73 -28.25
N LYS A 118 2.36 12.94 -29.26
CA LYS A 118 1.11 13.16 -30.02
C LYS A 118 -0.13 13.00 -29.14
N VAL A 119 -0.13 12.03 -28.23
CA VAL A 119 -1.24 11.82 -27.27
C VAL A 119 -1.29 12.97 -26.26
N VAL A 120 -0.14 13.33 -25.68
CA VAL A 120 -0.02 14.41 -24.69
C VAL A 120 -0.42 15.75 -25.29
N SER A 121 0.11 16.11 -26.46
CA SER A 121 -0.20 17.38 -27.12
C SER A 121 -1.68 17.49 -27.50
N LYS A 122 -2.29 16.42 -28.04
CA LYS A 122 -3.72 16.40 -28.37
C LYS A 122 -4.61 16.60 -27.14
N LYS A 123 -4.24 16.05 -25.98
CA LYS A 123 -4.99 16.26 -24.72
C LYS A 123 -4.75 17.66 -24.13
N PHE A 124 -3.53 18.20 -24.20
CA PHE A 124 -3.21 19.56 -23.74
C PHE A 124 -3.89 20.67 -24.56
N MET A 125 -4.08 20.45 -25.88
CA MET A 125 -4.79 21.38 -26.77
C MET A 125 -6.23 21.65 -26.31
N HIS A 126 -6.89 20.67 -25.69
CA HIS A 126 -8.27 20.80 -25.23
C HIS A 126 -8.41 21.69 -23.98
N LEU A 127 -7.35 21.81 -23.18
CA LEU A 127 -7.27 22.66 -21.99
C LEU A 127 -6.90 24.12 -22.35
N ALA A 128 -6.06 24.31 -23.38
CA ALA A 128 -5.57 25.63 -23.79
C ALA A 128 -6.66 26.50 -24.48
N GLN A 129 -7.56 25.88 -25.26
CA GLN A 129 -8.66 26.61 -25.91
C GLN A 129 -9.60 27.32 -24.92
N THR A 130 -9.70 26.82 -23.69
CA THR A 130 -10.53 27.40 -22.62
C THR A 130 -9.94 28.68 -22.03
N ALA A 131 -8.61 28.84 -22.06
CA ALA A 131 -7.93 30.02 -21.54
C ALA A 131 -8.00 31.23 -22.50
N LEU A 132 -7.95 30.99 -23.81
CA LEU A 132 -8.12 32.04 -24.83
C LEU A 132 -9.51 32.69 -24.75
N GLN A 133 -10.53 31.91 -24.39
CA GLN A 133 -11.89 32.40 -24.13
C GLN A 133 -11.99 33.25 -22.84
N ALA A 134 -11.06 33.08 -21.90
CA ALA A 134 -10.98 33.91 -20.71
C ALA A 134 -10.34 35.27 -21.02
N GLU A 135 -9.39 35.35 -21.96
CA GLU A 135 -8.75 36.61 -22.37
C GLU A 135 -9.72 37.56 -23.09
N ASP A 136 -10.57 37.04 -23.99
CA ASP A 136 -11.55 37.86 -24.72
C ASP A 136 -12.67 38.41 -23.80
N HIS A 137 -12.84 37.80 -22.62
CA HIS A 137 -13.85 38.15 -21.61
C HIS A 137 -13.49 39.39 -20.76
N TYR A 138 -12.21 39.78 -20.67
CA TYR A 138 -11.76 40.91 -19.84
C TYR A 138 -11.72 42.28 -20.58
N ARG A 139 -12.28 42.38 -21.79
CA ARG A 139 -12.45 43.67 -22.48
C ARG A 139 -13.69 44.40 -21.95
N GLU A 140 -13.50 45.28 -20.96
CA GLU A 140 -14.59 46.05 -20.35
C GLU A 140 -15.27 47.04 -21.32
N ALA A 141 -16.60 47.08 -21.30
CA ALA A 141 -17.42 48.09 -21.98
C ALA A 141 -17.38 49.43 -21.22
N LYS A 142 -16.93 50.51 -21.88
CA LYS A 142 -16.78 51.84 -21.25
C LYS A 142 -18.08 52.65 -21.30
N THR A 143 -18.43 53.30 -20.18
CA THR A 143 -19.50 54.31 -20.02
C THR A 143 -19.09 55.63 -20.71
N LYS A 144 -20.01 56.25 -21.45
CA LYS A 144 -19.81 57.56 -22.09
C LYS A 144 -20.58 58.62 -21.31
N PHE A 145 -19.88 59.60 -20.74
CA PHE A 145 -20.49 60.74 -20.09
C PHE A 145 -19.97 62.02 -20.76
N ILE A 146 -20.87 62.75 -21.43
CA ILE A 146 -20.60 64.06 -22.02
C ILE A 146 -21.39 65.09 -21.22
N PHE A 147 -20.66 66.08 -20.70
CA PHE A 147 -21.25 67.25 -20.06
C PHE A 147 -20.69 68.49 -20.72
N ASP A 148 -21.50 69.14 -21.56
CA ASP A 148 -21.17 70.40 -22.22
C ASP A 148 -22.20 71.47 -21.79
N PRO A 149 -21.85 72.29 -20.79
CA PRO A 149 -22.77 73.26 -20.21
C PRO A 149 -23.03 74.46 -21.12
N GLU A 150 -22.14 74.79 -22.07
CA GLU A 150 -22.35 75.91 -22.99
C GLU A 150 -23.43 75.59 -24.04
N ARG A 151 -23.53 74.30 -24.42
CA ARG A 151 -24.58 73.80 -25.32
C ARG A 151 -25.81 73.27 -24.58
N GLY A 152 -25.78 73.24 -23.25
CA GLY A 152 -26.86 72.73 -22.41
C GLY A 152 -27.09 71.22 -22.53
N VAL A 153 -26.09 70.44 -22.94
CA VAL A 153 -26.23 68.99 -23.17
C VAL A 153 -25.53 68.20 -22.07
N MET A 154 -26.30 67.34 -21.40
CA MET A 154 -25.79 66.28 -20.53
C MET A 154 -26.24 64.93 -21.11
N GLU A 155 -25.28 64.12 -21.57
CA GLU A 155 -25.53 62.79 -22.14
C GLU A 155 -24.76 61.75 -21.30
N LEU A 156 -25.50 60.86 -20.64
CA LEU A 156 -24.95 59.71 -19.93
C LEU A 156 -25.41 58.44 -20.63
N GLU A 157 -24.49 57.74 -21.27
CA GLU A 157 -24.72 56.41 -21.84
C GLU A 157 -24.06 55.38 -20.92
N GLN A 158 -24.88 54.72 -20.11
CA GLN A 158 -24.46 53.62 -19.25
C GLN A 158 -24.80 52.28 -19.89
N LYS A 159 -23.76 51.60 -20.39
CA LYS A 159 -23.89 50.24 -20.90
C LYS A 159 -24.04 49.28 -19.73
N LEU A 160 -25.19 48.62 -19.64
CA LEU A 160 -25.44 47.60 -18.63
C LEU A 160 -24.60 46.35 -18.94
N PRO A 161 -24.14 45.59 -17.93
CA PRO A 161 -23.35 44.36 -18.10
C PRO A 161 -24.20 43.17 -18.60
N MET A 162 -25.46 43.41 -18.95
CA MET A 162 -26.43 42.43 -19.42
C MET A 162 -27.37 43.11 -20.43
N SER A 163 -27.91 42.35 -21.39
CA SER A 163 -28.94 42.89 -22.26
C SER A 163 -30.24 43.13 -21.48
N TRP A 164 -30.82 44.31 -21.70
CA TRP A 164 -32.14 44.66 -21.19
C TRP A 164 -32.94 45.34 -22.30
N HIS A 165 -33.78 44.57 -22.97
CA HIS A 165 -34.44 45.02 -24.20
C HIS A 165 -35.64 45.95 -23.93
N ALA A 166 -36.32 45.81 -22.79
CA ALA A 166 -37.39 46.69 -22.35
C ALA A 166 -37.51 46.73 -20.82
N PHE A 167 -37.82 47.90 -20.25
CA PHE A 167 -37.88 48.11 -18.78
C PHE A 167 -39.00 47.32 -18.07
N ASN A 168 -39.94 46.75 -18.81
CA ASN A 168 -41.00 45.88 -18.28
C ASN A 168 -40.62 44.39 -18.31
N GLU A 169 -39.48 44.02 -18.90
CA GLU A 169 -38.95 42.66 -18.92
C GLU A 169 -37.87 42.51 -17.85
N THR A 170 -37.71 41.30 -17.31
CA THR A 170 -36.61 41.01 -16.40
C THR A 170 -35.29 41.04 -17.18
N PRO A 171 -34.25 41.77 -16.73
CA PRO A 171 -32.94 41.75 -17.35
C PRO A 171 -32.40 40.32 -17.44
N LYS A 172 -31.68 39.98 -18.52
CA LYS A 172 -31.08 38.65 -18.68
C LYS A 172 -29.83 38.52 -17.80
N PHE A 173 -30.04 38.30 -16.50
CA PHE A 173 -28.97 38.17 -15.50
C PHE A 173 -27.99 37.01 -15.80
N GLU A 174 -28.40 36.02 -16.59
CA GLU A 174 -27.57 34.93 -17.12
C GLU A 174 -26.44 35.43 -18.03
N GLU A 175 -26.54 36.63 -18.58
CA GLU A 175 -25.51 37.21 -19.44
C GLU A 175 -24.37 37.86 -18.66
N ILE A 176 -24.58 38.10 -17.35
CA ILE A 176 -23.63 38.76 -16.46
C ILE A 176 -22.34 37.94 -16.37
N PRO A 177 -21.16 38.56 -16.56
CA PRO A 177 -19.84 37.91 -16.50
C PRO A 177 -19.63 37.02 -15.27
N GLU A 178 -20.06 37.49 -14.10
CA GLU A 178 -19.93 36.82 -12.80
C GLU A 178 -20.87 35.62 -12.66
N PHE A 179 -22.10 35.70 -13.19
CA PHE A 179 -23.03 34.55 -13.21
C PHE A 179 -22.63 33.51 -14.26
N LYS A 180 -22.14 33.93 -15.42
CA LYS A 180 -21.50 33.04 -16.40
C LYS A 180 -20.26 32.37 -15.85
N TYR A 181 -19.50 33.05 -15.00
CA TYR A 181 -18.35 32.46 -14.32
C TYR A 181 -18.79 31.34 -13.37
N ILE A 182 -19.82 31.57 -12.57
CA ILE A 182 -20.38 30.53 -11.66
C ILE A 182 -20.98 29.36 -12.47
N SER A 183 -21.74 29.64 -13.55
CA SER A 183 -22.31 28.57 -14.40
C SER A 183 -21.23 27.81 -15.17
N LYS A 184 -20.19 28.47 -15.68
CA LYS A 184 -19.06 27.82 -16.36
C LYS A 184 -18.16 27.06 -15.40
N ILE A 185 -18.02 27.50 -14.16
CA ILE A 185 -17.39 26.71 -13.09
C ILE A 185 -18.23 25.46 -12.85
N GLN A 186 -19.56 25.59 -12.75
CA GLN A 186 -20.44 24.43 -12.68
C GLN A 186 -20.30 23.53 -13.92
N ASP A 187 -20.15 24.06 -15.14
CA ASP A 187 -19.94 23.28 -16.36
C ASP A 187 -18.55 22.62 -16.43
N LEU A 188 -17.52 23.23 -15.85
CA LEU A 188 -16.19 22.63 -15.65
C LEU A 188 -16.24 21.42 -14.72
N PHE A 189 -17.17 21.44 -13.75
CA PHE A 189 -17.46 20.33 -12.85
C PHE A 189 -18.60 19.43 -13.35
N ALA A 190 -19.33 19.81 -14.40
CA ALA A 190 -20.39 19.04 -15.01
C ALA A 190 -19.87 18.30 -16.26
N GLY A 191 -19.43 17.05 -16.04
CA GLY A 191 -19.45 16.01 -17.07
C GLY A 191 -18.48 16.16 -18.24
N SER A 192 -17.16 16.17 -17.98
CA SER A 192 -16.22 15.52 -18.89
C SER A 192 -15.84 14.15 -18.33
N ASN A 193 -15.86 13.10 -19.16
CA ASN A 193 -15.49 11.73 -18.76
C ASN A 193 -14.00 11.55 -18.40
N THR A 194 -13.24 12.64 -18.38
CA THR A 194 -11.79 12.60 -18.20
C THR A 194 -11.41 13.45 -16.99
N THR A 195 -11.07 12.79 -15.88
CA THR A 195 -10.48 13.46 -14.73
C THR A 195 -8.98 13.65 -14.94
N ILE A 196 -8.32 14.50 -14.13
CA ILE A 196 -6.86 14.58 -14.11
C ILE A 196 -6.24 13.20 -13.86
N TRP A 197 -6.88 12.38 -13.03
CA TRP A 197 -6.48 11.01 -12.77
C TRP A 197 -6.62 10.08 -13.98
N THR A 198 -7.67 10.22 -14.82
CA THR A 198 -7.73 9.41 -16.05
C THR A 198 -6.61 9.79 -17.01
N VAL A 199 -6.27 11.08 -17.11
CA VAL A 199 -5.12 11.52 -17.94
C VAL A 199 -3.80 11.00 -17.38
N TYR A 200 -3.61 11.04 -16.06
CA TYR A 200 -2.43 10.49 -15.40
C TYR A 200 -2.31 8.96 -15.62
N ASN A 201 -3.39 8.21 -15.38
CA ASN A 201 -3.42 6.76 -15.57
C ASN A 201 -3.20 6.37 -17.04
N ASP A 202 -3.69 7.16 -18.00
CA ASP A 202 -3.45 6.92 -19.42
C ASP A 202 -1.97 7.16 -19.81
N ILE A 203 -1.27 8.08 -19.15
CA ILE A 203 0.11 8.45 -19.49
C ILE A 203 1.12 7.58 -18.73
N CYS A 204 0.84 7.23 -17.48
CA CYS A 204 1.74 6.54 -16.56
C CYS A 204 2.40 5.26 -17.14
N PRO A 205 1.66 4.36 -17.82
CA PRO A 205 2.25 3.16 -18.46
C PRO A 205 3.32 3.49 -19.50
N TYR A 206 3.22 4.66 -20.15
CA TYR A 206 4.18 5.09 -21.16
C TYR A 206 5.43 5.74 -20.59
N VAL A 207 5.50 6.08 -19.30
CA VAL A 207 6.66 6.77 -18.70
C VAL A 207 7.57 5.82 -17.90
N ASP A 208 7.14 4.57 -17.70
CA ASP A 208 7.83 3.58 -16.89
C ASP A 208 8.97 2.89 -17.66
N LEU A 209 10.20 3.03 -17.14
CA LEU A 209 11.41 2.42 -17.72
C LEU A 209 11.36 0.87 -17.67
N GLU A 210 10.62 0.27 -16.74
CA GLU A 210 10.46 -1.20 -16.66
C GLU A 210 9.65 -1.78 -17.84
N VAL A 211 8.82 -0.97 -18.49
CA VAL A 211 8.03 -1.35 -19.69
C VAL A 211 8.79 -1.04 -20.98
N TRP A 212 9.84 -0.23 -20.90
CA TRP A 212 10.64 0.20 -22.05
C TRP A 212 11.78 -0.76 -22.36
N LEU A 213 12.30 -1.46 -21.36
CA LEU A 213 13.47 -2.32 -21.50
C LEU A 213 13.16 -3.75 -21.04
N PRO A 214 13.38 -4.76 -21.89
CA PRO A 214 13.21 -6.16 -21.51
C PRO A 214 14.23 -6.57 -20.42
N PRO A 215 13.94 -7.63 -19.64
CA PRO A 215 12.84 -8.57 -19.85
C PRO A 215 11.56 -8.22 -19.06
N PHE A 216 10.40 -8.28 -19.72
CA PHE A 216 9.10 -7.87 -19.15
C PHE A 216 8.49 -8.94 -18.26
N LYS A 217 7.97 -8.53 -17.11
CA LYS A 217 7.16 -9.41 -16.25
C LYS A 217 5.82 -9.74 -16.90
N SER A 218 5.27 -10.90 -16.59
CA SER A 218 3.91 -11.29 -16.99
C SER A 218 3.18 -11.96 -15.82
N THR A 219 1.87 -11.84 -15.79
CA THR A 219 1.02 -12.34 -14.72
C THR A 219 -0.17 -13.10 -15.29
N ALA A 220 -0.36 -14.32 -14.81
CA ALA A 220 -1.55 -15.12 -15.08
C ALA A 220 -2.50 -15.11 -13.86
N LEU A 221 -3.81 -15.23 -14.10
CA LEU A 221 -4.84 -15.26 -13.06
C LEU A 221 -5.57 -16.61 -13.06
N LEU A 222 -5.89 -17.09 -11.87
CA LEU A 222 -6.78 -18.21 -11.59
C LEU A 222 -7.95 -17.65 -10.77
N ILE A 223 -9.16 -17.71 -11.31
CA ILE A 223 -10.32 -16.98 -10.81
C ILE A 223 -11.44 -17.97 -10.49
N GLY A 224 -11.83 -18.05 -9.22
CA GLY A 224 -12.86 -18.97 -8.74
C GLY A 224 -12.46 -20.42 -8.95
N SER A 225 -13.41 -21.26 -9.39
CA SER A 225 -13.21 -22.69 -9.59
C SER A 225 -12.86 -23.10 -11.03
N ARG A 226 -12.94 -22.17 -11.99
CA ARG A 226 -13.03 -22.52 -13.42
C ARG A 226 -12.55 -21.49 -14.44
N HIS A 227 -12.23 -20.27 -14.06
CA HIS A 227 -11.81 -19.24 -15.01
C HIS A 227 -10.33 -18.90 -14.83
N TYR A 228 -9.66 -18.57 -15.92
CA TYR A 228 -8.23 -18.23 -15.91
C TYR A 228 -7.92 -17.18 -16.97
N MET A 229 -6.91 -16.38 -16.67
CA MET A 229 -6.27 -15.48 -17.63
C MET A 229 -4.85 -15.98 -17.85
N SER A 230 -4.48 -16.26 -19.09
CA SER A 230 -3.12 -16.64 -19.48
C SER A 230 -2.12 -15.49 -19.27
N PHE A 231 -0.83 -15.80 -19.40
CA PHE A 231 0.23 -14.78 -19.37
C PHE A 231 0.08 -13.73 -20.49
N ASP A 232 -0.49 -14.12 -21.62
CA ASP A 232 -0.70 -13.25 -22.78
C ASP A 232 -2.16 -12.74 -22.86
N LYS A 233 -2.83 -12.69 -21.69
CA LYS A 233 -4.17 -12.10 -21.44
C LYS A 233 -5.34 -12.79 -22.14
N ARG A 234 -5.18 -14.06 -22.52
CA ARG A 234 -6.27 -14.90 -23.04
C ARG A 234 -7.14 -15.40 -21.88
N PHE A 235 -8.45 -15.23 -21.97
CA PHE A 235 -9.40 -15.81 -21.03
C PHE A 235 -9.85 -17.21 -21.48
N ILE A 236 -9.94 -18.12 -20.52
CA ILE A 236 -10.34 -19.52 -20.72
C ILE A 236 -11.23 -19.95 -19.55
N SER A 237 -12.24 -20.75 -19.83
CA SER A 237 -13.13 -21.32 -18.83
C SER A 237 -13.14 -22.85 -18.94
N LEU A 238 -12.81 -23.57 -17.85
CA LEU A 238 -12.84 -25.03 -17.80
C LEU A 238 -13.97 -25.53 -16.90
N ASP A 239 -14.87 -26.35 -17.43
CA ASP A 239 -15.86 -27.03 -16.61
C ASP A 239 -15.38 -28.43 -16.19
N LEU A 240 -14.68 -28.53 -15.06
CA LEU A 240 -14.33 -29.85 -14.50
C LEU A 240 -15.49 -30.32 -13.60
N SER A 241 -16.39 -31.13 -14.16
CA SER A 241 -17.50 -31.75 -13.43
C SER A 241 -17.03 -32.74 -12.35
N ASP A 242 -17.86 -33.03 -11.34
CA ASP A 242 -17.58 -33.95 -10.21
C ASP A 242 -17.09 -35.35 -10.65
N SER A 243 -17.44 -35.78 -11.86
CA SER A 243 -16.99 -37.05 -12.42
C SER A 243 -15.52 -37.05 -12.86
N ASN A 244 -14.89 -35.88 -12.96
CA ASN A 244 -13.58 -35.73 -13.58
C ASN A 244 -12.47 -35.43 -12.57
N ARG A 245 -11.96 -36.48 -11.91
CA ARG A 245 -10.77 -36.42 -11.02
C ARG A 245 -9.48 -36.35 -11.85
N CYS A 246 -9.32 -35.25 -12.57
CA CYS A 246 -8.18 -34.99 -13.43
C CYS A 246 -7.22 -33.96 -12.85
N GLN A 247 -5.94 -34.11 -13.18
CA GLN A 247 -4.91 -33.12 -12.92
C GLN A 247 -4.54 -32.43 -14.24
N TYR A 248 -4.55 -31.10 -14.28
CA TYR A 248 -4.22 -30.30 -15.45
C TYR A 248 -2.92 -29.54 -15.26
N LEU A 249 -2.12 -29.46 -16.31
CA LEU A 249 -0.90 -28.66 -16.33
C LEU A 249 -1.24 -27.20 -16.66
N LEU A 250 -1.13 -26.31 -15.66
CA LEU A 250 -1.37 -24.89 -15.86
C LEU A 250 -0.14 -24.20 -16.46
N ALA A 251 1.04 -24.44 -15.89
CA ALA A 251 2.29 -23.87 -16.39
C ALA A 251 3.48 -24.74 -15.94
N HIS A 252 4.46 -24.93 -16.83
CA HIS A 252 5.73 -25.57 -16.51
C HIS A 252 6.89 -24.83 -17.17
N ASP A 253 7.97 -24.64 -16.42
CA ASP A 253 9.24 -24.14 -16.95
C ASP A 253 10.00 -25.28 -17.63
N TYR A 254 9.93 -25.33 -18.96
CA TYR A 254 10.59 -26.37 -19.76
C TYR A 254 12.10 -26.16 -19.91
N TYR A 255 12.62 -25.01 -19.48
CA TYR A 255 14.02 -24.66 -19.63
C TYR A 255 14.83 -25.02 -18.38
N ASN A 256 14.53 -24.38 -17.24
CA ASN A 256 15.27 -24.60 -15.99
C ASN A 256 14.54 -25.54 -15.02
N ARG A 257 13.28 -25.91 -15.30
CA ARG A 257 12.43 -26.75 -14.42
C ARG A 257 12.28 -26.18 -13.00
N THR A 258 12.22 -24.86 -12.89
CA THR A 258 12.17 -24.18 -11.59
C THR A 258 10.80 -24.19 -10.94
N ILE A 259 9.73 -24.26 -11.76
CA ILE A 259 8.35 -24.16 -11.32
C ILE A 259 7.45 -25.05 -12.18
N THR A 260 6.54 -25.78 -11.53
CA THR A 260 5.41 -26.46 -12.18
C THR A 260 4.14 -26.15 -11.41
N LEU A 261 3.11 -25.74 -12.12
CA LEU A 261 1.80 -25.40 -11.57
C LEU A 261 0.76 -26.38 -12.11
N LEU A 262 0.09 -27.06 -11.20
CA LEU A 262 -0.95 -28.04 -11.49
C LEU A 262 -2.29 -27.60 -10.89
N LEU A 263 -3.36 -27.95 -11.57
CA LEU A 263 -4.73 -27.78 -11.09
C LEU A 263 -5.37 -29.15 -10.87
N GLU A 264 -5.93 -29.36 -9.70
CA GLU A 264 -6.59 -30.61 -9.31
C GLU A 264 -7.99 -30.33 -8.76
N SER A 265 -8.92 -31.28 -8.97
CA SER A 265 -10.23 -31.23 -8.30
C SER A 265 -10.10 -31.66 -6.83
N SER A 266 -10.69 -30.88 -5.93
CA SER A 266 -10.78 -31.19 -4.50
C SER A 266 -12.26 -31.30 -4.11
N ASP A 267 -12.65 -32.36 -3.41
CA ASP A 267 -14.04 -32.55 -2.96
C ASP A 267 -14.26 -31.75 -1.66
N LEU A 268 -15.20 -30.78 -1.65
CA LEU A 268 -15.63 -30.17 -0.39
C LEU A 268 -16.60 -31.10 0.35
N LYS A 269 -16.61 -31.01 1.68
CA LYS A 269 -17.74 -31.50 2.46
C LYS A 269 -18.98 -30.74 1.96
N TYR A 270 -20.09 -31.45 1.71
CA TYR A 270 -21.35 -30.95 1.13
C TYR A 270 -21.51 -30.99 -0.41
N GLY A 271 -20.61 -31.65 -1.16
CA GLY A 271 -20.83 -31.91 -2.59
C GLY A 271 -20.63 -30.69 -3.49
N GLN A 272 -19.88 -29.68 -3.02
CA GLN A 272 -19.35 -28.60 -3.84
C GLN A 272 -17.94 -28.97 -4.32
N THR A 273 -17.60 -28.63 -5.57
CA THR A 273 -16.24 -28.80 -6.10
C THR A 273 -15.34 -27.65 -5.64
N SER A 274 -14.24 -27.97 -4.96
CA SER A 274 -13.10 -27.08 -4.75
C SER A 274 -12.01 -27.35 -5.80
N ARG A 275 -11.11 -26.40 -5.96
CA ARG A 275 -9.87 -26.57 -6.72
C ARG A 275 -8.68 -26.48 -5.79
N GLN A 276 -7.79 -27.44 -5.94
CA GLN A 276 -6.48 -27.44 -5.32
C GLN A 276 -5.44 -27.04 -6.36
N ILE A 277 -4.66 -26.02 -6.04
CA ILE A 277 -3.51 -25.61 -6.82
C ILE A 277 -2.29 -26.27 -6.21
N THR A 278 -1.59 -27.09 -7.00
CA THR A 278 -0.35 -27.74 -6.57
C THR A 278 0.82 -27.08 -7.29
N LEU A 279 1.68 -26.42 -6.52
CA LEU A 279 2.91 -25.80 -6.96
C LEU A 279 4.09 -26.73 -6.61
N ILE A 280 4.82 -27.17 -7.62
CA ILE A 280 6.04 -27.97 -7.46
C ILE A 280 7.24 -27.07 -7.67
N ILE A 281 8.09 -26.98 -6.64
CA ILE A 281 9.33 -26.21 -6.62
C ILE A 281 10.45 -27.15 -6.23
N ASP A 282 11.36 -27.43 -7.16
CA ASP A 282 12.38 -28.47 -7.03
C ASP A 282 11.73 -29.83 -6.69
N ASP A 283 12.07 -30.41 -5.55
CA ASP A 283 11.52 -31.67 -5.03
C ASP A 283 10.39 -31.46 -4.01
N ASN A 284 9.98 -30.21 -3.74
CA ASN A 284 8.95 -29.88 -2.78
C ASN A 284 7.62 -29.59 -3.45
N THR A 285 6.53 -30.00 -2.81
CA THR A 285 5.16 -29.72 -3.26
C THR A 285 4.46 -28.81 -2.27
N LEU A 286 3.84 -27.75 -2.80
CA LEU A 286 2.99 -26.84 -2.06
C LEU A 286 1.57 -26.98 -2.63
N ALA A 287 0.66 -27.48 -1.82
CA ALA A 287 -0.72 -27.66 -2.22
C ALA A 287 -1.61 -26.64 -1.49
N ILE A 288 -2.33 -25.84 -2.26
CA ILE A 288 -3.18 -24.75 -1.80
C ILE A 288 -4.61 -25.10 -2.17
N ASP A 289 -5.43 -25.40 -1.18
CA ASP A 289 -6.88 -25.52 -1.36
C ASP A 289 -7.50 -24.16 -1.12
N VAL A 290 -7.88 -23.48 -2.20
CA VAL A 290 -8.30 -22.08 -2.16
C VAL A 290 -9.66 -21.93 -1.44
N PHE A 291 -10.54 -22.95 -1.52
CA PHE A 291 -11.88 -22.91 -0.93
C PHE A 291 -11.89 -23.36 0.54
N ASN A 292 -11.06 -24.34 0.90
CA ASN A 292 -10.88 -24.79 2.28
C ASN A 292 -9.79 -23.98 3.02
N ILE A 293 -9.21 -22.97 2.35
CA ILE A 293 -8.20 -22.06 2.88
C ILE A 293 -6.94 -22.83 3.34
N SER A 294 -6.74 -24.08 2.92
CA SER A 294 -5.73 -24.96 3.52
C SER A 294 -4.42 -24.97 2.72
N VAL A 295 -3.31 -24.76 3.42
CA VAL A 295 -1.96 -24.82 2.84
C VAL A 295 -1.21 -26.03 3.37
N LYS A 296 -0.71 -26.87 2.46
CA LYS A 296 0.07 -28.07 2.79
C LYS A 296 1.41 -28.03 2.07
N ILE A 297 2.49 -28.22 2.81
CA ILE A 297 3.84 -28.36 2.27
C ILE A 297 4.23 -29.83 2.40
N ASN A 298 4.59 -30.47 1.28
CA ASN A 298 4.92 -31.90 1.20
C ASN A 298 3.83 -32.78 1.84
N ASN A 299 2.57 -32.47 1.54
CA ASN A 299 1.36 -33.11 2.07
C ASN A 299 1.19 -33.03 3.61
N LYS A 300 1.89 -32.10 4.28
CA LYS A 300 1.77 -31.82 5.71
C LYS A 300 1.23 -30.41 5.94
N ALA A 301 0.21 -30.29 6.77
CA ALA A 301 -0.24 -28.98 7.27
C ALA A 301 0.92 -28.36 8.06
N THR A 302 1.37 -27.19 7.63
CA THR A 302 2.55 -26.51 8.19
C THR A 302 2.15 -25.10 8.57
N ALA A 303 2.64 -24.62 9.72
CA ALA A 303 2.42 -23.24 10.13
C ALA A 303 3.20 -22.27 9.23
N LEU A 304 2.65 -21.08 9.03
CA LEU A 304 3.24 -20.01 8.22
C LEU A 304 3.79 -18.90 9.13
N PRO A 305 4.83 -18.16 8.73
CA PRO A 305 5.59 -18.30 7.48
C PRO A 305 6.48 -19.55 7.45
N ALA A 306 6.74 -20.09 6.26
CA ALA A 306 7.56 -21.28 6.04
C ALA A 306 8.53 -21.08 4.88
N MET A 307 9.70 -21.72 4.95
CA MET A 307 10.67 -21.78 3.85
C MET A 307 10.49 -23.06 3.06
N ILE A 308 10.45 -22.95 1.73
CA ILE A 308 10.56 -24.06 0.79
C ILE A 308 11.93 -23.98 0.13
N GLY A 309 12.73 -25.03 0.30
CA GLY A 309 14.15 -25.00 -0.08
C GLY A 309 14.89 -23.87 0.65
N THR A 310 15.72 -23.12 -0.08
CA THR A 310 16.52 -22.01 0.47
C THR A 310 16.10 -20.63 -0.04
N GLN A 311 15.21 -20.57 -1.04
CA GLN A 311 14.95 -19.35 -1.82
C GLN A 311 13.49 -18.92 -1.86
N THR A 312 12.56 -19.76 -1.37
CA THR A 312 11.13 -19.48 -1.45
C THR A 312 10.52 -19.37 -0.06
N VAL A 313 9.87 -18.24 0.21
CA VAL A 313 9.14 -17.98 1.45
C VAL A 313 7.64 -18.09 1.15
N VAL A 314 6.92 -18.82 1.99
CA VAL A 314 5.45 -18.88 1.99
C VAL A 314 4.97 -18.21 3.27
N PHE A 315 4.12 -17.19 3.17
CA PHE A 315 3.58 -16.49 4.32
C PHE A 315 2.14 -16.07 4.07
N GLN A 316 1.38 -15.90 5.15
CA GLN A 316 0.01 -15.39 5.07
C GLN A 316 -0.07 -14.06 5.80
N GLN A 317 -0.76 -13.11 5.18
CA GLN A 317 -1.06 -11.79 5.74
C GLN A 317 -2.56 -11.55 5.57
N SER A 318 -3.28 -11.52 6.69
CA SER A 318 -4.76 -11.49 6.70
C SER A 318 -5.34 -12.63 5.84
N ASP A 319 -6.24 -12.35 4.90
CA ASP A 319 -6.80 -13.38 3.99
C ASP A 319 -5.97 -13.60 2.71
N GLN A 320 -4.73 -13.09 2.66
CA GLN A 320 -3.85 -13.23 1.51
C GLN A 320 -2.69 -14.18 1.79
N LEU A 321 -2.54 -15.20 0.95
CA LEU A 321 -1.40 -16.08 0.93
C LEU A 321 -0.39 -15.60 -0.11
N TRP A 322 0.87 -15.50 0.28
CA TRP A 322 1.98 -15.06 -0.56
C TRP A 322 3.07 -16.12 -0.61
N ILE A 323 3.57 -16.40 -1.82
CA ILE A 323 4.70 -17.27 -2.08
C ILE A 323 5.69 -16.46 -2.89
N GLN A 324 6.79 -16.07 -2.27
CA GLN A 324 7.80 -15.24 -2.89
C GLN A 324 9.09 -16.03 -3.07
N SER A 325 9.58 -16.13 -4.31
CA SER A 325 10.84 -16.81 -4.62
C SER A 325 11.89 -15.85 -5.14
N GLN A 326 13.13 -15.99 -4.66
CA GLN A 326 14.30 -15.29 -5.20
C GLN A 326 14.61 -15.70 -6.66
N ARG A 327 13.95 -16.74 -7.19
CA ARG A 327 14.07 -17.18 -8.60
C ARG A 327 13.25 -16.34 -9.57
N GLY A 328 12.54 -15.32 -9.09
CA GLY A 328 11.80 -14.39 -9.94
C GLY A 328 10.39 -14.86 -10.28
N PHE A 329 9.73 -15.58 -9.37
CA PHE A 329 8.29 -15.81 -9.41
C PHE A 329 7.63 -15.44 -8.07
N LEU A 330 6.41 -14.94 -8.15
CA LEU A 330 5.56 -14.60 -7.02
C LEU A 330 4.17 -15.20 -7.25
N VAL A 331 3.62 -15.87 -6.24
CA VAL A 331 2.21 -16.28 -6.24
C VAL A 331 1.51 -15.56 -5.11
N GLY A 332 0.43 -14.87 -5.41
CA GLY A 332 -0.49 -14.31 -4.42
C GLY A 332 -1.86 -14.95 -4.56
N CYS A 333 -2.51 -15.25 -3.45
CA CYS A 333 -3.87 -15.80 -3.43
C CYS A 333 -4.74 -15.03 -2.43
N SER A 334 -5.87 -14.51 -2.90
CA SER A 334 -6.97 -14.05 -2.07
C SER A 334 -7.85 -15.23 -1.70
N LEU A 335 -7.73 -15.69 -0.46
CA LEU A 335 -8.44 -16.87 0.05
C LEU A 335 -9.94 -16.59 0.21
N ARG A 336 -10.32 -15.33 0.46
CA ARG A 336 -11.73 -14.91 0.61
C ARG A 336 -12.52 -14.91 -0.71
N TYR A 337 -11.88 -14.50 -1.80
CA TYR A 337 -12.53 -14.39 -3.13
C TYR A 337 -12.10 -15.48 -4.10
N HIS A 338 -11.30 -16.44 -3.63
CA HIS A 338 -10.81 -17.56 -4.42
C HIS A 338 -10.08 -17.14 -5.71
N ILE A 339 -9.20 -16.14 -5.63
CA ILE A 339 -8.39 -15.66 -6.75
C ILE A 339 -6.92 -15.90 -6.44
N CYS A 340 -6.18 -16.50 -7.36
CA CYS A 340 -4.73 -16.58 -7.30
C CYS A 340 -4.12 -15.94 -8.54
N TRP A 341 -2.96 -15.31 -8.39
CA TRP A 341 -2.18 -14.80 -9.52
C TRP A 341 -0.75 -15.32 -9.42
N LEU A 342 -0.19 -15.68 -10.57
CA LEU A 342 1.20 -16.08 -10.72
C LEU A 342 1.90 -15.00 -11.54
N GLU A 343 2.78 -14.25 -10.89
CA GLU A 343 3.67 -13.28 -11.52
C GLU A 343 5.03 -13.92 -11.78
N LEU A 344 5.49 -13.83 -13.04
CA LEU A 344 6.78 -14.33 -13.49
C LEU A 344 7.65 -13.17 -13.99
N SER A 345 8.92 -13.17 -13.61
CA SER A 345 9.93 -12.27 -14.18
C SER A 345 10.12 -12.58 -15.67
N GLY A 346 10.53 -11.59 -16.46
CA GLY A 346 10.70 -11.78 -17.89
C GLY A 346 11.79 -12.78 -18.30
N TRP A 347 12.58 -13.29 -17.35
CA TRP A 347 13.50 -14.40 -17.60
C TRP A 347 12.79 -15.70 -18.00
N TYR A 348 11.49 -15.79 -17.75
CA TYR A 348 10.60 -16.89 -18.14
C TYR A 348 10.00 -16.74 -19.55
N PHE A 349 10.25 -15.61 -20.24
CA PHE A 349 9.70 -15.33 -21.56
C PHE A 349 9.96 -16.47 -22.56
N GLY A 350 8.90 -17.01 -23.15
CA GLY A 350 8.94 -18.10 -24.14
C GLY A 350 9.48 -19.44 -23.61
N LYS A 351 9.59 -19.63 -22.28
CA LYS A 351 10.10 -20.87 -21.65
C LYS A 351 9.02 -21.65 -20.91
N MET A 352 7.84 -21.05 -20.78
CA MET A 352 6.69 -21.66 -20.14
C MET A 352 5.85 -22.40 -21.18
N ALA A 353 5.16 -23.47 -20.77
CA ALA A 353 4.01 -23.96 -21.51
C ALA A 353 2.99 -24.64 -20.58
N GLY A 354 1.73 -24.63 -20.98
CA GLY A 354 0.60 -25.15 -20.22
C GLY A 354 -0.70 -24.44 -20.64
N LEU A 355 -1.77 -24.64 -19.89
CA LEU A 355 -3.04 -23.92 -20.10
C LEU A 355 -2.90 -22.39 -19.98
N LEU A 356 -1.90 -21.90 -19.25
CA LEU A 356 -1.62 -20.47 -19.07
C LEU A 356 -0.75 -19.88 -20.18
N GLY A 357 -0.43 -20.64 -21.24
CA GLY A 357 0.25 -20.11 -22.41
C GLY A 357 1.78 -20.20 -22.37
N THR A 358 2.43 -19.54 -23.34
CA THR A 358 3.90 -19.58 -23.49
C THR A 358 4.64 -18.36 -22.96
N MET A 359 3.92 -17.32 -22.54
CA MET A 359 4.48 -16.06 -22.02
C MET A 359 5.42 -15.42 -23.04
N ASN A 360 4.95 -15.28 -24.27
CA ASN A 360 5.71 -14.68 -25.37
C ASN A 360 5.05 -13.40 -25.93
N ASN A 361 4.01 -12.90 -25.24
CA ASN A 361 3.16 -11.79 -25.63
C ASN A 361 2.35 -12.01 -26.93
N GLU A 362 2.11 -13.26 -27.34
CA GLU A 362 1.29 -13.61 -28.50
C GLU A 362 0.06 -14.43 -28.08
N MET A 363 -1.04 -13.72 -27.82
CA MET A 363 -2.32 -14.31 -27.38
C MET A 363 -2.87 -15.40 -28.33
N PHE A 364 -2.51 -15.37 -29.62
CA PHE A 364 -2.98 -16.35 -30.59
C PHE A 364 -2.42 -17.75 -30.38
N ASP A 365 -1.18 -17.87 -29.89
CA ASP A 365 -0.49 -19.14 -29.75
C ASP A 365 -0.72 -19.83 -28.39
N ASP A 366 -1.34 -19.13 -27.45
CA ASP A 366 -1.92 -19.69 -26.22
C ASP A 366 -3.03 -20.73 -26.46
N ARG A 367 -3.37 -21.02 -27.72
CA ARG A 367 -4.27 -22.10 -28.16
C ARG A 367 -3.53 -23.36 -28.62
N ILE A 368 -2.21 -23.35 -28.58
CA ILE A 368 -1.41 -24.52 -28.97
C ILE A 368 -1.62 -25.64 -27.95
N THR A 369 -1.95 -26.82 -28.47
CA THR A 369 -2.11 -28.03 -27.65
C THR A 369 -0.76 -28.56 -27.16
N SER A 370 -0.76 -29.46 -26.15
CA SER A 370 0.46 -30.13 -25.68
C SER A 370 1.23 -30.91 -26.75
N THR A 371 0.59 -31.21 -27.89
CA THR A 371 1.20 -31.89 -29.06
C THR A 371 1.68 -30.91 -30.14
N ASN A 372 1.78 -29.62 -29.82
CA ASN A 372 2.19 -28.55 -30.71
C ASN A 372 1.29 -28.41 -31.96
N ARG A 373 -0.02 -28.62 -31.79
CA ARG A 373 -1.02 -28.41 -32.85
C ARG A 373 -1.80 -27.13 -32.61
N TYR A 374 -1.98 -26.37 -33.68
CA TYR A 374 -2.80 -25.17 -33.74
C TYR A 374 -4.22 -25.54 -34.22
N ASN A 375 -5.25 -24.89 -33.64
CA ASN A 375 -6.67 -25.06 -33.99
C ASN A 375 -7.25 -26.46 -33.82
N GLU A 376 -7.71 -26.71 -32.60
CA GLU A 376 -8.68 -27.73 -32.23
C GLU A 376 -9.72 -27.05 -31.32
N THR A 377 -10.91 -27.62 -31.12
CA THR A 377 -11.98 -27.00 -30.30
C THR A 377 -11.44 -26.67 -28.88
N GLU A 378 -12.08 -25.75 -28.16
CA GLU A 378 -11.64 -25.41 -26.80
C GLU A 378 -11.52 -26.67 -25.91
N GLU A 379 -12.45 -27.60 -26.03
CA GLU A 379 -12.40 -28.92 -25.39
C GLU A 379 -11.13 -29.72 -25.71
N GLN A 380 -10.75 -29.79 -26.98
CA GLN A 380 -9.55 -30.51 -27.40
C GLN A 380 -8.28 -29.86 -26.85
N PHE A 381 -8.23 -28.51 -26.86
CA PHE A 381 -7.14 -27.77 -26.23
C PHE A 381 -7.04 -28.09 -24.74
N LEU A 382 -8.14 -27.99 -24.00
CA LEU A 382 -8.20 -28.25 -22.56
C LEU A 382 -7.77 -29.68 -22.22
N ASN A 383 -8.28 -30.66 -22.96
CA ASN A 383 -7.97 -32.07 -22.73
C ASN A 383 -6.53 -32.42 -23.13
N SER A 384 -5.90 -31.69 -24.05
CA SER A 384 -4.50 -31.93 -24.40
C SER A 384 -3.53 -31.69 -23.23
N TRP A 385 -3.88 -30.79 -22.30
CA TRP A 385 -3.07 -30.44 -21.14
C TRP A 385 -3.42 -31.25 -19.88
N ALA A 386 -4.26 -32.27 -20.00
CA ALA A 386 -4.54 -33.22 -18.93
C ALA A 386 -3.36 -34.18 -18.72
N LEU A 387 -3.03 -34.47 -17.46
CA LEU A 387 -2.01 -35.46 -17.12
C LEU A 387 -2.51 -36.90 -17.30
N PRO A 388 -1.61 -37.88 -17.49
CA PRO A 388 -1.98 -39.30 -17.59
C PRO A 388 -2.79 -39.79 -16.37
N GLY A 389 -3.82 -40.59 -16.61
CA GLY A 389 -4.73 -41.09 -15.56
C GLY A 389 -6.12 -40.48 -15.58
N CYS A 390 -6.36 -39.52 -16.47
CA CYS A 390 -7.65 -38.94 -16.75
C CYS A 390 -8.58 -39.88 -17.54
N SER A 391 -9.73 -40.26 -16.97
CA SER A 391 -10.73 -41.12 -17.62
C SER A 391 -11.83 -40.36 -18.36
N SER A 392 -11.97 -39.05 -18.13
CA SER A 392 -13.09 -38.24 -18.65
C SER A 392 -12.60 -36.96 -19.32
N THR A 393 -13.23 -36.63 -20.45
CA THR A 393 -12.97 -35.40 -21.20
C THR A 393 -13.70 -34.22 -20.55
N VAL A 394 -13.00 -33.09 -20.41
CA VAL A 394 -13.56 -31.81 -20.01
C VAL A 394 -14.29 -31.19 -21.19
N THR A 395 -15.47 -30.65 -20.91
CA THR A 395 -16.25 -29.83 -21.83
C THR A 395 -15.94 -28.35 -21.61
N ALA A 396 -16.02 -27.57 -22.68
CA ALA A 396 -15.92 -26.13 -22.59
C ALA A 396 -17.15 -25.60 -21.87
N THR A 397 -17.00 -24.54 -21.08
CA THR A 397 -18.11 -24.00 -20.29
C THR A 397 -19.17 -23.42 -21.23
N ASN A 398 -20.41 -23.88 -21.13
CA ASN A 398 -21.49 -23.31 -21.95
C ASN A 398 -22.00 -22.02 -21.29
N HIS A 399 -21.42 -20.89 -21.69
CA HIS A 399 -21.79 -19.57 -21.16
C HIS A 399 -23.27 -19.22 -21.41
N THR A 400 -23.90 -19.77 -22.46
CA THR A 400 -25.24 -19.34 -22.88
C THR A 400 -26.36 -19.70 -21.90
N SER A 401 -26.26 -20.80 -21.15
CA SER A 401 -27.31 -21.20 -20.20
C SER A 401 -27.41 -20.26 -19.00
N ASN A 402 -26.28 -19.70 -18.56
CA ASN A 402 -26.20 -18.90 -17.34
C ASN A 402 -26.82 -17.52 -17.51
N PHE A 403 -26.82 -16.98 -18.72
CA PHE A 403 -27.49 -15.71 -19.04
C PHE A 403 -29.01 -15.78 -18.95
N TYR A 404 -29.62 -16.93 -19.30
CA TYR A 404 -31.07 -17.09 -19.29
C TYR A 404 -31.63 -17.48 -17.91
N SER A 405 -30.80 -18.01 -17.01
CA SER A 405 -31.20 -18.44 -15.66
C SER A 405 -30.77 -17.49 -14.54
N ALA A 406 -30.02 -16.43 -14.85
CA ALA A 406 -29.58 -15.46 -13.85
C ALA A 406 -30.76 -14.67 -13.26
N SER A 407 -30.69 -14.39 -11.94
CA SER A 407 -31.69 -13.54 -11.29
C SER A 407 -31.54 -12.08 -11.72
N ASN A 408 -32.62 -11.31 -11.61
CA ASN A 408 -32.60 -9.88 -11.93
C ASN A 408 -31.62 -9.12 -11.01
N GLU A 409 -31.50 -9.52 -9.75
CA GLU A 409 -30.59 -8.90 -8.78
C GLU A 409 -29.12 -9.11 -9.20
N LEU A 410 -28.77 -10.33 -9.63
CA LEU A 410 -27.41 -10.64 -10.10
C LEU A 410 -27.07 -9.84 -11.36
N SER A 411 -27.99 -9.78 -12.32
CA SER A 411 -27.80 -9.01 -13.56
C SER A 411 -27.57 -7.52 -13.26
N GLN A 412 -28.39 -6.93 -12.38
CA GLN A 412 -28.22 -5.54 -11.93
C GLN A 412 -26.89 -5.31 -11.21
N LEU A 413 -26.44 -6.26 -10.39
CA LEU A 413 -25.16 -6.18 -9.70
C LEU A 413 -23.99 -6.21 -10.69
N CYS A 414 -23.98 -7.17 -11.64
CA CYS A 414 -22.95 -7.25 -12.67
C CYS A 414 -22.95 -6.01 -13.58
N ASP A 415 -24.12 -5.49 -13.96
CA ASP A 415 -24.24 -4.25 -14.72
C ASP A 415 -23.69 -3.05 -13.93
N SER A 416 -23.92 -3.01 -12.62
CA SER A 416 -23.38 -1.96 -11.75
C SER A 416 -21.86 -1.94 -11.70
N PHE A 417 -21.21 -3.10 -11.83
CA PHE A 417 -19.76 -3.20 -11.85
C PHE A 417 -19.17 -2.89 -13.23
N PHE A 418 -19.78 -3.38 -14.31
CA PHE A 418 -19.11 -3.47 -15.61
C PHE A 418 -19.74 -2.64 -16.74
N HIS A 419 -20.99 -2.19 -16.59
CA HIS A 419 -21.67 -1.38 -17.62
C HIS A 419 -21.98 0.06 -17.17
N GLN A 420 -22.16 0.29 -15.88
CA GLN A 420 -22.48 1.63 -15.38
C GLN A 420 -21.25 2.55 -15.35
N LYS A 421 -21.40 3.77 -15.88
CA LYS A 421 -20.34 4.79 -15.88
C LYS A 421 -19.96 5.31 -14.49
N LEU A 422 -20.86 5.16 -13.51
CA LEU A 422 -20.62 5.51 -12.11
C LEU A 422 -19.94 4.39 -11.32
N SER A 423 -19.63 3.26 -11.97
CA SER A 423 -18.90 2.15 -11.34
C SER A 423 -17.53 2.60 -10.84
N TYR A 424 -17.11 2.07 -9.70
CA TYR A 424 -15.73 2.18 -9.20
C TYR A 424 -14.69 1.63 -10.20
N LEU A 425 -15.13 0.74 -11.11
CA LEU A 425 -14.28 0.09 -12.12
C LEU A 425 -14.21 0.88 -13.45
N ALA A 426 -15.05 1.91 -13.63
CA ALA A 426 -15.25 2.58 -14.91
C ALA A 426 -13.98 3.24 -15.47
N THR A 427 -13.04 3.60 -14.60
CA THR A 427 -11.76 4.22 -14.99
C THR A 427 -10.83 3.27 -15.74
N CYS A 428 -11.02 1.95 -15.63
CA CYS A 428 -10.21 0.95 -16.32
C CYS A 428 -10.89 0.36 -17.57
N PHE A 429 -12.16 0.69 -17.84
CA PHE A 429 -12.92 0.11 -18.97
C PHE A 429 -12.25 0.32 -20.34
N SER A 430 -11.48 1.40 -20.50
CA SER A 430 -10.71 1.68 -21.72
C SER A 430 -9.33 1.01 -21.76
N VAL A 431 -8.89 0.41 -20.65
CA VAL A 431 -7.56 -0.19 -20.47
C VAL A 431 -7.63 -1.71 -20.59
N VAL A 432 -8.58 -2.34 -19.89
CA VAL A 432 -8.79 -3.80 -19.89
C VAL A 432 -10.19 -4.10 -20.41
N ASP A 433 -10.28 -5.05 -21.36
CA ASP A 433 -11.56 -5.51 -21.90
C ASP A 433 -12.46 -6.06 -20.77
N VAL A 434 -13.65 -5.49 -20.69
CA VAL A 434 -14.63 -5.76 -19.63
C VAL A 434 -15.45 -7.02 -19.92
N THR A 435 -15.60 -7.37 -21.20
CA THR A 435 -16.46 -8.46 -21.68
C THR A 435 -16.25 -9.79 -20.94
N PRO A 436 -15.02 -10.34 -20.85
CA PRO A 436 -14.80 -11.61 -20.15
C PRO A 436 -15.13 -11.53 -18.65
N PHE A 437 -14.95 -10.38 -18.01
CA PHE A 437 -15.24 -10.21 -16.59
C PHE A 437 -16.73 -10.11 -16.29
N TYR A 438 -17.51 -9.51 -17.20
CA TYR A 438 -18.96 -9.52 -17.11
C TYR A 438 -19.51 -10.94 -17.27
N GLU A 439 -19.02 -11.70 -18.25
CA GLU A 439 -19.39 -13.11 -18.43
C GLU A 439 -19.04 -13.96 -17.21
N MET A 440 -17.84 -13.75 -16.63
CA MET A 440 -17.44 -14.38 -15.36
C MET A 440 -18.34 -13.97 -14.19
N CYS A 441 -18.79 -12.71 -14.13
CA CYS A 441 -19.70 -12.23 -13.09
C CYS A 441 -21.02 -12.99 -13.12
N MET A 442 -21.59 -13.18 -14.31
CA MET A 442 -22.84 -13.91 -14.51
C MET A 442 -22.67 -15.41 -14.24
N ASP A 443 -21.58 -16.03 -14.70
CA ASP A 443 -21.30 -17.45 -14.44
C ASP A 443 -21.08 -17.72 -12.94
N LEU A 444 -20.15 -17.00 -12.32
CA LEU A 444 -19.79 -17.21 -10.92
C LEU A 444 -20.96 -16.84 -10.00
N GLY A 445 -21.69 -15.76 -10.28
CA GLY A 445 -22.85 -15.37 -9.49
C GLY A 445 -24.00 -16.37 -9.52
N HIS A 446 -24.16 -17.11 -10.63
CA HIS A 446 -25.15 -18.17 -10.73
C HIS A 446 -24.72 -19.46 -10.03
N ASN A 447 -23.43 -19.82 -10.13
CA ASN A 447 -22.88 -21.07 -9.61
C ASN A 447 -22.43 -21.01 -8.14
N LEU A 448 -22.12 -19.82 -7.62
CA LEU A 448 -21.81 -19.54 -6.22
C LEU A 448 -22.95 -18.72 -5.58
N MET A 449 -22.70 -18.11 -4.42
CA MET A 449 -23.62 -17.08 -3.91
C MET A 449 -23.53 -15.84 -4.83
N PRO A 450 -24.66 -15.24 -5.25
CA PRO A 450 -24.68 -14.14 -6.23
C PRO A 450 -23.66 -13.03 -5.93
N ASP A 451 -23.68 -12.50 -4.71
CA ASP A 451 -22.77 -11.43 -4.29
C ASP A 451 -21.30 -11.86 -4.29
N ARG A 452 -21.00 -13.07 -3.78
CA ARG A 452 -19.61 -13.58 -3.76
C ARG A 452 -19.07 -13.84 -5.15
N GLY A 453 -19.88 -14.40 -6.05
CA GLY A 453 -19.48 -14.66 -7.43
C GLY A 453 -19.22 -13.37 -8.20
N ALA A 454 -20.14 -12.41 -8.10
CA ALA A 454 -19.98 -11.10 -8.73
C ALA A 454 -18.75 -10.34 -8.20
N CYS A 455 -18.52 -10.36 -6.89
CA CYS A 455 -17.36 -9.73 -6.27
C CYS A 455 -16.04 -10.42 -6.60
N THR A 456 -16.05 -11.73 -6.83
CA THR A 456 -14.88 -12.46 -7.33
C THR A 456 -14.49 -11.96 -8.72
N ALA A 457 -15.47 -11.78 -9.62
CA ALA A 457 -15.21 -11.21 -10.94
C ALA A 457 -14.72 -9.75 -10.86
N ALA A 458 -15.31 -8.93 -9.98
CA ALA A 458 -14.89 -7.54 -9.77
C ALA A 458 -13.45 -7.45 -9.27
N ILE A 459 -13.05 -8.27 -8.29
CA ILE A 459 -11.68 -8.25 -7.75
C ILE A 459 -10.68 -8.81 -8.76
N ALA A 460 -11.07 -9.80 -9.58
CA ALA A 460 -10.25 -10.26 -10.69
C ALA A 460 -9.99 -9.14 -11.70
N TYR A 461 -11.00 -8.31 -12.00
CA TYR A 461 -10.85 -7.14 -12.87
C TYR A 461 -9.93 -6.09 -12.24
N ILE A 462 -10.08 -5.81 -10.94
CA ILE A 462 -9.18 -4.91 -10.19
C ILE A 462 -7.74 -5.40 -10.27
N GLN A 463 -7.52 -6.71 -10.12
CA GLN A 463 -6.19 -7.28 -10.24
C GLN A 463 -5.63 -7.10 -11.67
N ALA A 464 -6.42 -7.37 -12.70
CA ALA A 464 -6.01 -7.14 -14.10
C ALA A 464 -5.69 -5.66 -14.38
N CYS A 465 -6.49 -4.73 -13.87
CA CYS A 465 -6.26 -3.28 -13.99
C CYS A 465 -5.01 -2.82 -13.23
N SER A 466 -4.74 -3.41 -12.06
CA SER A 466 -3.52 -3.15 -11.29
C SER A 466 -2.25 -3.54 -12.07
N LEU A 467 -2.31 -4.63 -12.85
CA LEU A 467 -1.22 -5.02 -13.76
C LEU A 467 -0.98 -3.98 -14.86
N GLU A 468 -2.03 -3.31 -15.32
CA GLU A 468 -1.98 -2.17 -16.26
C GLU A 468 -1.77 -0.81 -15.57
N ARG A 469 -1.24 -0.81 -14.33
CA ARG A 469 -0.93 0.39 -13.53
C ARG A 469 -2.13 1.32 -13.28
N THR A 470 -3.35 0.78 -13.35
CA THR A 470 -4.59 1.50 -13.03
C THR A 470 -5.19 0.91 -11.75
N PRO A 471 -4.68 1.28 -10.55
CA PRO A 471 -5.19 0.73 -9.30
C PRO A 471 -6.63 1.19 -9.07
N LEU A 472 -7.50 0.23 -8.80
CA LEU A 472 -8.92 0.45 -8.54
C LEU A 472 -9.24 0.17 -7.07
N ARG A 473 -10.32 0.79 -6.57
CA ARG A 473 -10.89 0.47 -5.26
C ARG A 473 -11.87 -0.68 -5.39
N VAL A 474 -11.90 -1.56 -4.39
CA VAL A 474 -12.92 -2.61 -4.28
C VAL A 474 -14.31 -1.96 -4.10
N PRO A 475 -15.35 -2.39 -4.86
CA PRO A 475 -16.70 -1.87 -4.69
C PRO A 475 -17.25 -2.12 -3.29
N ASN A 476 -17.99 -1.16 -2.75
CA ASN A 476 -18.54 -1.24 -1.40
C ASN A 476 -19.46 -2.46 -1.19
N ASN A 477 -20.17 -2.89 -2.24
CA ASN A 477 -21.00 -4.09 -2.23
C ASN A 477 -20.22 -5.39 -1.93
N CYS A 478 -18.90 -5.37 -2.14
CA CYS A 478 -18.03 -6.52 -1.93
C CYS A 478 -17.39 -6.56 -0.56
N ILE A 479 -17.49 -5.48 0.21
CA ILE A 479 -16.92 -5.37 1.55
C ILE A 479 -18.07 -5.48 2.56
N SER A 480 -18.02 -6.54 3.37
CA SER A 480 -18.95 -6.75 4.47
C SER A 480 -18.22 -7.27 5.70
N CYS A 481 -18.51 -6.65 6.83
CA CYS A 481 -17.87 -6.94 8.10
C CYS A 481 -18.79 -7.77 8.99
N LEU A 482 -18.22 -8.76 9.68
CA LEU A 482 -18.92 -9.61 10.62
C LEU A 482 -18.92 -8.97 12.02
N LEU A 483 -20.10 -8.82 12.60
CA LEU A 483 -20.27 -8.40 13.99
C LEU A 483 -20.23 -9.62 14.94
N MET A 484 -19.97 -9.38 16.23
CA MET A 484 -19.89 -10.44 17.26
C MET A 484 -21.21 -11.21 17.45
N ASN A 485 -22.33 -10.64 17.04
CA ASN A 485 -23.65 -11.28 17.05
C ASN A 485 -23.91 -12.23 15.85
N GLY A 486 -22.96 -12.33 14.91
CA GLY A 486 -23.07 -13.12 13.69
C GLY A 486 -23.74 -12.41 12.49
N SER A 487 -24.17 -11.16 12.65
CA SER A 487 -24.72 -10.36 11.54
C SER A 487 -23.63 -9.68 10.72
N TYR A 488 -23.91 -9.43 9.44
CA TYR A 488 -23.02 -8.70 8.54
C TYR A 488 -23.50 -7.27 8.35
N VAL A 489 -22.55 -6.34 8.27
CA VAL A 489 -22.81 -4.93 7.94
C VAL A 489 -22.04 -4.51 6.69
N PRO A 490 -22.62 -3.65 5.84
CA PRO A 490 -21.93 -3.17 4.64
C PRO A 490 -20.84 -2.15 5.00
N GLU A 491 -19.91 -1.92 4.07
CA GLU A 491 -18.89 -0.87 4.19
C GLU A 491 -19.50 0.53 4.41
N GLY A 492 -18.84 1.35 5.24
CA GLY A 492 -19.26 2.71 5.58
C GLY A 492 -20.38 2.77 6.64
N SER A 493 -20.81 1.63 7.16
CA SER A 493 -21.72 1.58 8.30
C SER A 493 -20.97 1.86 9.61
N PHE A 494 -21.58 2.72 10.44
CA PHE A 494 -21.10 3.02 11.79
C PHE A 494 -21.94 2.27 12.81
N VAL A 495 -21.31 1.45 13.63
CA VAL A 495 -21.91 0.70 14.72
C VAL A 495 -21.41 1.30 16.04
N PRO A 496 -22.24 2.10 16.74
CA PRO A 496 -21.90 2.57 18.07
C PRO A 496 -22.00 1.41 19.06
N LEU A 497 -20.98 1.24 19.90
CA LEU A 497 -20.96 0.32 21.03
C LEU A 497 -20.88 1.13 22.32
N ARG A 498 -21.85 0.92 23.23
CA ARG A 498 -21.94 1.66 24.50
C ARG A 498 -22.12 0.71 25.68
N ASN A 499 -21.32 0.92 26.72
CA ASN A 499 -21.39 0.25 28.02
C ASN A 499 -21.57 -1.28 27.88
N GLU A 500 -22.78 -1.80 28.14
CA GLU A 500 -23.08 -3.24 28.10
C GLU A 500 -23.02 -3.86 26.69
N GLU A 501 -23.13 -3.05 25.64
CA GLU A 501 -22.98 -3.50 24.25
C GLU A 501 -21.51 -3.73 23.86
N VAL A 502 -20.57 -3.18 24.65
CA VAL A 502 -19.15 -3.40 24.41
C VAL A 502 -18.80 -4.83 24.81
N PRO A 503 -18.27 -5.65 23.89
CA PRO A 503 -17.94 -7.03 24.21
C PRO A 503 -16.83 -7.06 25.27
N LYS A 504 -17.02 -7.89 26.30
CA LYS A 504 -15.99 -8.19 27.29
C LYS A 504 -14.98 -9.18 26.73
N ALA A 505 -14.26 -8.74 25.70
CA ALA A 505 -13.31 -9.52 24.93
C ALA A 505 -11.97 -8.78 24.83
N ALA A 506 -10.88 -9.54 24.78
CA ALA A 506 -9.53 -9.00 24.63
C ALA A 506 -8.71 -9.81 23.63
N ASP A 507 -7.98 -9.11 22.78
CA ASP A 507 -7.07 -9.67 21.78
C ASP A 507 -5.64 -9.26 22.15
N VAL A 508 -4.80 -10.25 22.46
CA VAL A 508 -3.41 -10.06 22.92
C VAL A 508 -2.45 -10.56 21.86
N VAL A 509 -1.57 -9.70 21.35
CA VAL A 509 -0.58 -10.06 20.33
C VAL A 509 0.83 -10.03 20.93
N PHE A 510 1.54 -11.15 20.85
CA PHE A 510 2.95 -11.23 21.20
C PHE A 510 3.81 -10.86 19.99
N ILE A 511 4.63 -9.82 20.12
CA ILE A 511 5.59 -9.40 19.09
C ILE A 511 6.97 -9.84 19.56
N ILE A 512 7.54 -10.86 18.91
CA ILE A 512 8.75 -11.54 19.36
C ILE A 512 9.88 -11.28 18.36
N GLU A 513 10.98 -10.68 18.83
CA GLU A 513 12.20 -10.63 18.05
C GLU A 513 12.90 -12.01 18.11
N ALA A 514 12.99 -12.70 16.97
CA ALA A 514 13.46 -14.09 16.88
C ALA A 514 14.99 -14.21 16.94
N LYS A 515 15.62 -13.54 17.91
CA LYS A 515 17.06 -13.56 18.20
C LYS A 515 17.40 -14.38 19.45
N PRO A 516 18.68 -14.77 19.66
CA PRO A 516 19.10 -15.66 20.75
C PRO A 516 18.65 -15.22 22.16
N CYS A 517 18.42 -13.93 22.39
CA CYS A 517 17.94 -13.44 23.68
C CYS A 517 16.60 -14.07 24.09
N ASN A 518 15.75 -14.43 23.12
CA ASN A 518 14.42 -15.01 23.32
C ASN A 518 14.38 -16.56 23.24
N GLU A 519 15.51 -17.25 23.03
CA GLU A 519 15.57 -18.71 22.89
C GLU A 519 14.95 -19.44 24.09
N ARG A 520 15.38 -19.11 25.31
CA ARG A 520 14.82 -19.70 26.53
C ARG A 520 13.35 -19.38 26.75
N PHE A 521 12.87 -18.25 26.22
CA PHE A 521 11.47 -17.87 26.36
C PHE A 521 10.56 -18.80 25.56
N VAL A 522 11.01 -19.21 24.38
CA VAL A 522 10.32 -20.19 23.53
C VAL A 522 10.43 -21.62 24.12
N GLU A 523 11.63 -22.03 24.55
CA GLU A 523 11.88 -23.44 24.93
C GLU A 523 11.39 -23.84 26.33
N THR A 524 11.34 -22.93 27.31
CA THR A 524 11.17 -23.30 28.73
C THR A 524 9.71 -23.48 29.18
N LYS A 525 8.73 -23.38 28.28
CA LYS A 525 7.28 -23.32 28.59
C LYS A 525 6.86 -22.16 29.51
N SER A 526 7.75 -21.23 29.81
CA SER A 526 7.45 -20.02 30.60
C SER A 526 6.42 -19.14 29.89
N ILE A 527 6.40 -19.17 28.56
CA ILE A 527 5.39 -18.50 27.75
C ILE A 527 3.98 -19.07 27.97
N ASN A 528 3.83 -20.39 28.04
CA ASN A 528 2.53 -21.01 28.32
C ASN A 528 2.01 -20.63 29.71
N LEU A 529 2.92 -20.52 30.69
CA LEU A 529 2.57 -20.00 32.03
C LEU A 529 2.16 -18.53 32.00
N LEU A 530 2.80 -17.72 31.16
CA LEU A 530 2.46 -16.32 30.97
C LEU A 530 1.09 -16.15 30.31
N VAL A 531 0.86 -16.83 29.19
CA VAL A 531 -0.43 -16.82 28.46
C VAL A 531 -1.57 -17.28 29.37
N SER A 532 -1.38 -18.40 30.09
CA SER A 532 -2.36 -18.90 31.06
C SER A 532 -2.57 -17.94 32.23
N GLY A 533 -1.51 -17.24 32.66
CA GLY A 533 -1.58 -16.24 33.71
C GLY A 533 -2.39 -15.01 33.29
N ILE A 534 -2.16 -14.52 32.07
CA ILE A 534 -2.92 -13.40 31.48
C ILE A 534 -4.40 -13.78 31.34
N ALA A 535 -4.68 -14.93 30.72
CA ALA A 535 -6.05 -15.40 30.52
C ALA A 535 -6.81 -15.52 31.86
N ARG A 536 -6.16 -16.04 32.90
CA ARG A 536 -6.76 -16.16 34.24
C ARG A 536 -7.07 -14.82 34.89
N GLU A 537 -6.14 -13.87 34.86
CA GLU A 537 -6.37 -12.55 35.48
C GLU A 537 -7.41 -11.72 34.69
N LEU A 538 -7.54 -11.96 33.37
CA LEU A 538 -8.63 -11.39 32.55
C LEU A 538 -10.00 -12.01 32.90
N GLN A 539 -10.05 -13.33 33.08
CA GLN A 539 -11.26 -14.03 33.55
C GLN A 539 -11.69 -13.54 34.94
N ASP A 540 -10.74 -13.29 35.85
CA ASP A 540 -11.02 -12.74 37.19
C ASP A 540 -11.65 -11.31 37.10
N LEU A 541 -11.44 -10.58 36.00
CA LEU A 541 -12.09 -9.30 35.71
C LEU A 541 -13.38 -9.43 34.86
N GLY A 542 -13.82 -10.65 34.56
CA GLY A 542 -15.02 -10.93 33.76
C GLY A 542 -14.83 -10.78 32.25
N ILE A 543 -13.59 -10.90 31.75
CA ILE A 543 -13.24 -10.98 30.33
C ILE A 543 -12.89 -12.43 30.01
N ASP A 544 -13.90 -13.21 29.63
CA ASP A 544 -13.74 -14.65 29.39
C ASP A 544 -13.22 -14.96 27.97
N ASP A 545 -13.56 -14.12 27.00
CA ASP A 545 -13.29 -14.34 25.59
C ASP A 545 -11.96 -13.68 25.16
N THR A 546 -10.87 -14.41 25.37
CA THR A 546 -9.50 -13.93 25.15
C THR A 546 -8.80 -14.70 24.03
N LEU A 547 -8.30 -13.97 23.03
CA LEU A 547 -7.57 -14.51 21.91
C LEU A 547 -6.12 -14.04 21.91
N PHE A 548 -5.22 -14.91 21.46
CA PHE A 548 -3.79 -14.66 21.43
C PHE A 548 -3.25 -14.84 20.01
N GLY A 549 -2.47 -13.88 19.55
CA GLY A 549 -1.76 -13.91 18.27
C GLY A 549 -0.25 -13.78 18.45
N VAL A 550 0.52 -14.17 17.44
CA VAL A 550 1.99 -14.09 17.47
C VAL A 550 2.51 -13.44 16.19
N VAL A 551 3.36 -12.43 16.34
CA VAL A 551 4.09 -11.76 15.27
C VAL A 551 5.58 -11.88 15.57
N THR A 552 6.38 -12.15 14.54
CA THR A 552 7.81 -12.46 14.67
C THR A 552 8.63 -11.70 13.65
N PHE A 553 9.83 -11.26 14.03
CA PHE A 553 10.75 -10.50 13.17
C PHE A 553 12.21 -10.63 13.64
N GLY A 554 13.19 -10.21 12.83
CA GLY A 554 14.60 -10.10 13.20
C GLY A 554 15.36 -11.42 13.40
N GLY A 555 14.75 -12.57 13.05
CA GLY A 555 15.38 -13.89 13.05
C GLY A 555 15.98 -14.27 11.70
N SER A 556 16.40 -15.53 11.54
CA SER A 556 16.77 -16.05 10.21
C SER A 556 15.52 -16.18 9.31
N ALA A 557 15.71 -16.11 7.99
CA ALA A 557 14.64 -16.36 7.01
C ALA A 557 13.85 -17.64 7.37
N PRO A 558 12.50 -17.57 7.43
CA PRO A 558 11.65 -16.51 6.89
C PRO A 558 11.32 -15.38 7.89
N PHE A 559 11.82 -15.44 9.12
CA PHE A 559 11.49 -14.50 10.21
C PHE A 559 12.38 -13.26 10.27
N ASP A 560 13.15 -12.97 9.22
CA ASP A 560 13.95 -11.74 9.16
C ASP A 560 13.03 -10.52 9.04
N ARG A 561 12.01 -10.58 8.16
CA ARG A 561 10.94 -9.57 8.09
C ARG A 561 9.81 -9.87 9.07
N ALA A 562 9.04 -8.84 9.41
CA ALA A 562 7.89 -9.00 10.27
C ALA A 562 6.79 -9.84 9.60
N HIS A 563 6.43 -10.95 10.23
CA HIS A 563 5.36 -11.84 9.78
C HIS A 563 4.49 -12.29 10.95
N SER A 564 3.19 -12.40 10.71
CA SER A 564 2.26 -13.08 11.62
C SER A 564 2.40 -14.59 11.50
N VAL A 565 2.37 -15.29 12.62
CA VAL A 565 2.35 -16.74 12.67
C VAL A 565 0.91 -17.21 12.47
N VAL A 566 0.71 -18.11 11.51
CA VAL A 566 -0.59 -18.71 11.21
C VAL A 566 -0.51 -20.21 11.39
N VAL A 567 -1.40 -20.77 12.22
CA VAL A 567 -1.50 -22.21 12.46
C VAL A 567 -2.92 -22.66 12.15
N GLY A 568 -3.07 -23.70 11.31
CA GLY A 568 -4.40 -24.24 11.01
C GLY A 568 -5.35 -23.21 10.39
N ASN A 569 -4.82 -22.26 9.61
CA ASN A 569 -5.53 -21.13 8.99
C ASN A 569 -6.05 -20.07 9.98
N SER A 570 -5.62 -20.11 11.24
CA SER A 570 -5.94 -19.08 12.22
C SER A 570 -4.71 -18.26 12.61
N VAL A 571 -4.90 -16.94 12.69
CA VAL A 571 -3.92 -15.98 13.22
C VAL A 571 -4.05 -15.86 14.75
N PHE A 572 -5.25 -16.14 15.27
CA PHE A 572 -5.60 -15.97 16.68
C PHE A 572 -6.11 -17.30 17.27
N GLU A 573 -5.69 -17.63 18.48
CA GLU A 573 -6.15 -18.82 19.19
C GLU A 573 -6.45 -18.54 20.66
N MET A 574 -7.27 -19.38 21.26
CA MET A 574 -7.47 -19.36 22.72
C MET A 574 -6.20 -19.83 23.44
N HIS A 575 -6.05 -19.44 24.71
CA HIS A 575 -4.85 -19.73 25.52
C HIS A 575 -4.36 -21.20 25.48
N ASN A 576 -5.28 -22.17 25.36
CA ASN A 576 -5.00 -23.60 25.29
C ASN A 576 -4.39 -24.06 23.94
N GLY A 577 -4.68 -23.34 22.85
CA GLY A 577 -4.24 -23.64 21.48
C GLY A 577 -3.02 -22.83 21.02
N THR A 578 -2.42 -22.01 21.88
CA THR A 578 -1.32 -21.10 21.50
C THR A 578 0.04 -21.78 21.35
N GLN A 579 0.24 -22.97 21.91
CA GLN A 579 1.55 -23.62 21.94
C GLN A 579 2.17 -23.81 20.52
N PRO A 580 1.43 -24.30 19.50
CA PRO A 580 1.95 -24.41 18.13
C PRO A 580 2.45 -23.10 17.51
N PHE A 581 1.92 -21.95 17.93
CA PHE A 581 2.34 -20.64 17.42
C PHE A 581 3.75 -20.30 17.92
N PHE A 582 4.00 -20.51 19.22
CA PHE A 582 5.31 -20.28 19.82
C PHE A 582 6.34 -21.32 19.38
N ASP A 583 5.95 -22.59 19.29
CA ASP A 583 6.84 -23.68 18.85
C ASP A 583 7.32 -23.50 17.39
N HIS A 584 6.57 -22.76 16.57
CA HIS A 584 6.94 -22.43 15.19
C HIS A 584 7.98 -21.31 15.08
N VAL A 585 8.15 -20.49 16.12
CA VAL A 585 9.11 -19.38 16.13
C VAL A 585 10.53 -19.92 16.23
N LYS A 586 11.26 -19.91 15.11
CA LYS A 586 12.64 -20.36 15.06
C LYS A 586 13.59 -19.19 15.29
N ILE A 587 14.40 -19.31 16.32
CA ILE A 587 15.40 -18.31 16.68
C ILE A 587 16.58 -18.38 15.71
N GLY A 588 17.08 -17.22 15.30
CA GLY A 588 18.25 -17.07 14.45
C GLY A 588 18.85 -15.68 14.55
N ASN A 589 19.98 -15.47 13.89
CA ASN A 589 20.61 -14.14 13.81
C ASN A 589 20.18 -13.47 12.50
N GLY A 590 19.03 -12.80 12.54
CA GLY A 590 18.56 -11.95 11.43
C GLY A 590 19.32 -10.64 11.34
N THR A 591 19.15 -9.98 10.21
CA THR A 591 19.72 -8.65 9.93
C THR A 591 18.77 -7.53 10.28
N ASN A 592 17.46 -7.80 10.22
CA ASN A 592 16.45 -6.81 10.50
C ASN A 592 16.33 -6.54 12.01
N GLU A 593 16.25 -5.25 12.37
CA GLU A 593 16.07 -4.78 13.74
C GLU A 593 14.92 -3.77 13.85
N ASP A 594 14.11 -3.65 12.79
CA ASP A 594 13.00 -2.70 12.73
C ASP A 594 11.81 -3.20 13.56
N ILE A 595 11.68 -2.62 14.76
CA ILE A 595 10.61 -2.90 15.70
C ILE A 595 9.31 -2.23 15.25
N PHE A 596 9.38 -1.06 14.60
CA PHE A 596 8.20 -0.32 14.18
C PHE A 596 7.48 -1.03 13.03
N ASP A 597 8.23 -1.61 12.08
CA ASP A 597 7.66 -2.48 11.05
C ASP A 597 6.91 -3.67 11.67
N ALA A 598 7.46 -4.27 12.74
CA ALA A 598 6.79 -5.35 13.47
C ALA A 598 5.51 -4.91 14.19
N ILE A 599 5.51 -3.71 14.79
CA ILE A 599 4.32 -3.12 15.42
C ILE A 599 3.25 -2.81 14.36
N THR A 600 3.64 -2.25 13.21
CA THR A 600 2.75 -1.97 12.09
C THR A 600 2.19 -3.25 11.48
N MET A 601 2.99 -4.31 11.36
CA MET A 601 2.50 -5.63 10.94
C MET A 601 1.46 -6.17 11.92
N ALA A 602 1.69 -6.03 13.23
CA ALA A 602 0.74 -6.44 14.26
C ALA A 602 -0.56 -5.62 14.27
N SER A 603 -0.51 -4.32 13.94
CA SER A 603 -1.72 -3.48 13.84
C SER A 603 -2.57 -3.80 12.62
N ASN A 604 -1.99 -4.40 11.58
CA ASN A 604 -2.70 -4.81 10.35
C ASN A 604 -3.44 -6.15 10.50
N LEU A 605 -3.38 -6.79 11.67
CA LEU A 605 -4.17 -7.99 11.95
C LEU A 605 -5.67 -7.65 12.05
N VAL A 606 -6.52 -8.62 11.72
CA VAL A 606 -7.98 -8.46 11.82
C VAL A 606 -8.43 -8.72 13.25
N PHE A 607 -8.58 -7.65 14.03
CA PHE A 607 -9.08 -7.70 15.41
C PHE A 607 -10.60 -7.80 15.48
N ARG A 608 -11.11 -8.33 16.59
CA ARG A 608 -12.57 -8.43 16.79
C ARG A 608 -13.19 -7.06 17.06
N PRO A 609 -14.43 -6.81 16.57
CA PRO A 609 -15.10 -5.53 16.78
C PRO A 609 -15.32 -5.28 18.28
N GLY A 610 -14.82 -4.17 18.79
CA GLY A 610 -15.01 -3.74 20.18
C GLY A 610 -14.11 -4.42 21.23
N ALA A 611 -13.27 -5.39 20.82
CA ALA A 611 -12.34 -6.04 21.73
C ALA A 611 -11.17 -5.11 22.10
N SER A 612 -10.64 -5.23 23.32
CA SER A 612 -9.44 -4.50 23.72
C SER A 612 -8.20 -5.09 23.04
N LYS A 613 -7.27 -4.24 22.59
CA LYS A 613 -6.07 -4.65 21.85
C LYS A 613 -4.84 -4.42 22.70
N THR A 614 -4.11 -5.49 23.00
CA THR A 614 -2.91 -5.44 23.83
C THR A 614 -1.72 -6.04 23.09
N PHE A 615 -0.64 -5.28 22.92
CA PHE A 615 0.60 -5.76 22.34
C PHE A 615 1.63 -6.04 23.44
N VAL A 616 2.30 -7.18 23.35
CA VAL A 616 3.39 -7.57 24.25
C VAL A 616 4.66 -7.76 23.42
N LEU A 617 5.53 -6.77 23.45
CA LEU A 617 6.78 -6.74 22.70
C LEU A 617 7.93 -7.37 23.51
N LEU A 618 8.70 -8.25 22.86
CA LEU A 618 9.91 -8.88 23.38
C LEU A 618 11.13 -8.52 22.52
N PRO A 619 11.70 -7.32 22.70
CA PRO A 619 12.83 -6.86 21.90
C PRO A 619 14.15 -7.40 22.46
N CYS A 620 15.06 -7.78 21.55
CA CYS A 620 16.48 -8.04 21.80
C CYS A 620 17.35 -6.85 21.36
N SER A 621 16.97 -6.17 20.28
CA SER A 621 17.69 -5.04 19.72
C SER A 621 17.32 -3.71 20.38
N ARG A 622 18.18 -2.70 20.22
CA ARG A 622 17.89 -1.34 20.70
C ARG A 622 16.91 -0.65 19.74
N CYS A 623 15.88 -0.03 20.30
CA CYS A 623 14.89 0.72 19.55
C CYS A 623 15.39 2.15 19.27
N VAL A 624 15.93 2.40 18.07
CA VAL A 624 16.56 3.68 17.67
C VAL A 624 16.02 4.11 16.30
N ALA A 625 15.62 5.37 16.13
CA ALA A 625 15.10 5.94 14.86
C ALA A 625 15.92 5.55 13.63
N SER A 626 17.25 5.56 13.71
CA SER A 626 18.12 5.24 12.57
C SER A 626 17.94 3.83 12.00
N LYS A 627 17.31 2.92 12.76
CA LYS A 627 17.03 1.54 12.37
C LYS A 627 15.55 1.28 12.12
N MET A 628 14.71 2.29 12.28
CA MET A 628 13.27 2.19 12.06
C MET A 628 12.91 2.82 10.71
N LYS A 629 12.00 2.19 9.98
CA LYS A 629 11.49 2.71 8.71
C LYS A 629 10.47 3.84 8.90
N LEU A 630 9.74 3.81 10.01
CA LEU A 630 8.67 4.75 10.32
C LEU A 630 9.11 5.72 11.42
N ASP A 631 8.52 6.91 11.43
CA ASP A 631 8.78 7.91 12.47
C ASP A 631 7.99 7.60 13.73
N PHE A 632 8.54 7.96 14.89
CA PHE A 632 7.92 7.77 16.20
C PHE A 632 6.49 8.32 16.27
N SER A 633 6.26 9.54 15.77
CA SER A 633 4.94 10.19 15.80
C SER A 633 3.87 9.39 15.06
N SER A 634 4.24 8.80 13.91
CA SER A 634 3.32 8.00 13.10
C SER A 634 2.89 6.74 13.83
N ILE A 635 3.81 6.07 14.53
CA ILE A 635 3.51 4.86 15.30
C ILE A 635 2.70 5.18 16.56
N VAL A 636 3.02 6.26 17.27
CA VAL A 636 2.22 6.71 18.42
C VAL A 636 0.78 6.97 18.00
N GLN A 637 0.58 7.72 16.92
CA GLN A 637 -0.75 8.02 16.39
C GLN A 637 -1.49 6.73 16.02
N LEU A 638 -0.85 5.82 15.30
CA LEU A 638 -1.42 4.52 14.91
C LEU A 638 -1.91 3.71 16.12
N LEU A 639 -1.12 3.62 17.20
CA LEU A 639 -1.49 2.87 18.39
C LEU A 639 -2.61 3.56 19.18
N VAL A 640 -2.54 4.88 19.32
CA VAL A 640 -3.52 5.68 20.07
C VAL A 640 -4.89 5.69 19.38
N GLU A 641 -4.94 5.90 18.06
CA GLU A 641 -6.17 5.89 17.26
C GLU A 641 -6.90 4.54 17.32
N ASN A 642 -6.13 3.44 17.33
CA ASN A 642 -6.67 2.09 17.38
C ASN A 642 -6.88 1.54 18.81
N ASP A 643 -6.67 2.39 19.83
CA ASP A 643 -6.74 2.05 21.26
C ASP A 643 -5.87 0.85 21.66
N ILE A 644 -4.68 0.73 21.04
CA ILE A 644 -3.73 -0.36 21.27
C ILE A 644 -2.81 -0.01 22.44
N LYS A 645 -2.70 -0.91 23.43
CA LYS A 645 -1.82 -0.76 24.59
C LYS A 645 -0.52 -1.55 24.37
N LEU A 646 0.64 -0.89 24.42
CA LEU A 646 1.93 -1.56 24.20
C LEU A 646 2.66 -1.85 25.51
N HIS A 647 2.85 -3.12 25.82
CA HIS A 647 3.66 -3.60 26.93
C HIS A 647 4.99 -4.17 26.44
N ILE A 648 6.09 -3.88 27.14
CA ILE A 648 7.43 -4.30 26.74
C ILE A 648 8.04 -5.20 27.82
N LEU A 649 8.52 -6.37 27.41
CA LEU A 649 9.36 -7.25 28.22
C LEU A 649 10.82 -7.07 27.78
N ALA A 650 11.50 -6.11 28.41
CA ALA A 650 12.86 -5.73 28.06
C ALA A 650 13.87 -6.86 28.36
N ASP A 651 14.73 -7.17 27.39
CA ASP A 651 15.84 -8.12 27.55
C ASP A 651 16.87 -7.62 28.58
N GLN A 652 17.31 -6.38 28.42
CA GLN A 652 18.37 -5.80 29.24
C GLN A 652 17.85 -5.40 30.63
N GLU A 653 18.70 -5.59 31.66
CA GLU A 653 18.44 -5.02 32.97
C GLU A 653 18.41 -3.49 32.86
N LEU A 654 17.26 -2.89 33.17
CA LEU A 654 17.14 -1.44 33.24
C LEU A 654 18.14 -0.92 34.30
N SER A 655 19.06 -0.06 33.89
CA SER A 655 20.07 0.50 34.79
C SER A 655 19.46 1.62 35.63
N PHE A 656 19.54 1.50 36.95
CA PHE A 656 19.03 2.50 37.89
C PHE A 656 20.17 3.13 38.69
N GLN A 657 20.05 4.41 39.06
CA GLN A 657 21.04 5.11 39.88
C GLN A 657 21.34 4.42 41.23
N LYS A 658 20.38 3.67 41.79
CA LYS A 658 20.53 2.92 43.05
C LYS A 658 20.40 1.41 42.81
N SER A 659 21.47 0.64 43.09
CA SER A 659 21.49 -0.82 42.87
C SER A 659 20.51 -1.61 43.76
N ARG A 660 20.04 -1.05 44.87
CA ARG A 660 19.00 -1.70 45.70
C ARG A 660 17.63 -1.73 45.02
N VAL A 661 17.33 -0.73 44.20
CA VAL A 661 16.03 -0.60 43.53
C VAL A 661 15.90 -1.60 42.38
N SER A 662 17.00 -1.85 41.65
CA SER A 662 17.02 -2.83 40.56
C SER A 662 16.62 -4.24 41.00
N ARG A 663 17.00 -4.65 42.22
CA ARG A 663 16.67 -5.98 42.77
C ARG A 663 15.18 -6.16 43.10
N LEU A 664 14.49 -5.08 43.47
CA LEU A 664 13.08 -5.10 43.88
C LEU A 664 12.12 -4.89 42.71
N PHE A 665 12.60 -4.25 41.64
CA PHE A 665 11.84 -3.86 40.46
C PHE A 665 11.35 -5.05 39.64
N TYR A 666 10.05 -5.13 39.33
CA TYR A 666 9.51 -6.05 38.31
C TYR A 666 9.17 -5.32 37.02
N GLY A 667 8.53 -4.17 37.13
CA GLY A 667 8.16 -3.33 35.99
C GLY A 667 7.68 -1.95 36.44
N MET A 668 7.31 -1.11 35.49
CA MET A 668 6.76 0.23 35.73
C MET A 668 5.87 0.64 34.57
N ASP A 669 5.02 1.64 34.79
CA ASP A 669 4.37 2.42 33.75
C ASP A 669 4.68 3.91 33.91
N SER A 670 3.89 4.77 33.28
CA SER A 670 4.06 6.22 33.36
C SER A 670 3.92 6.75 34.80
N GLN A 671 3.11 6.11 35.65
CA GLN A 671 2.73 6.62 36.98
C GLN A 671 3.31 5.81 38.15
N MET A 672 3.48 4.51 37.99
CA MET A 672 3.71 3.55 39.07
C MET A 672 4.89 2.60 38.80
N VAL A 673 5.53 2.13 39.87
CA VAL A 673 6.49 1.01 39.83
C VAL A 673 5.89 -0.22 40.51
N TYR A 674 6.07 -1.37 39.89
CA TYR A 674 5.59 -2.66 40.35
C TYR A 674 6.72 -3.54 40.88
N THR A 675 6.46 -4.20 42.00
CA THR A 675 7.44 -5.01 42.74
C THR A 675 6.83 -6.35 43.16
N LYS A 676 7.58 -7.12 43.95
CA LYS A 676 7.09 -8.37 44.55
C LYS A 676 5.92 -8.19 45.54
N LYS A 677 5.67 -6.97 46.04
CA LYS A 677 4.54 -6.68 46.93
C LYS A 677 3.19 -6.80 46.20
N ASP A 678 3.19 -6.52 44.90
CA ASP A 678 1.99 -6.42 44.07
C ASP A 678 1.39 -7.78 43.62
N VAL A 679 1.90 -8.89 44.16
CA VAL A 679 1.44 -10.24 43.79
C VAL A 679 -0.02 -10.47 44.24
N LYS A 680 -0.40 -9.93 45.40
CA LYS A 680 -1.77 -10.08 45.96
C LYS A 680 -2.73 -9.08 45.35
N GLU A 681 -2.38 -7.81 45.34
CA GLU A 681 -3.15 -6.70 44.76
C GLU A 681 -2.19 -5.78 44.02
N LEU A 682 -2.62 -5.24 42.88
CA LEU A 682 -1.81 -4.35 42.05
C LEU A 682 -1.97 -2.91 42.57
N ILE A 683 -1.10 -2.48 43.47
CA ILE A 683 -1.18 -1.15 44.09
C ILE A 683 -0.18 -0.20 43.42
N GLY A 684 1.04 -0.68 43.16
CA GLY A 684 2.14 0.13 42.63
C GLY A 684 2.73 1.10 43.65
N ASP A 685 3.93 1.60 43.36
CA ASP A 685 4.68 2.55 44.19
C ASP A 685 5.03 3.80 43.38
N ALA A 686 4.27 4.88 43.58
CA ALA A 686 4.46 6.17 42.91
C ALA A 686 5.70 6.93 43.41
N GLU A 687 6.08 6.75 44.68
CA GLU A 687 7.25 7.42 45.24
C GLU A 687 8.53 6.82 44.66
N LEU A 688 8.56 5.50 44.52
CA LEU A 688 9.64 4.80 43.84
C LEU A 688 9.71 5.19 42.35
N ARG A 689 8.57 5.45 41.69
CA ARG A 689 8.53 5.92 40.30
C ARG A 689 9.25 7.25 40.10
N ARG A 690 9.08 8.20 41.03
CA ARG A 690 9.76 9.52 40.99
C ARG A 690 11.27 9.43 41.21
N GLN A 691 11.73 8.37 41.89
CA GLN A 691 13.15 8.13 42.14
C GLN A 691 13.87 7.44 40.97
N ILE A 692 13.12 6.92 40.00
CA ILE A 692 13.68 6.27 38.81
C ILE A 692 13.87 7.31 37.72
N GLN A 693 15.14 7.70 37.50
CA GLN A 693 15.55 8.40 36.29
C GLN A 693 15.98 7.36 35.25
N LEU A 694 15.28 7.33 34.13
CA LEU A 694 15.62 6.48 33.01
C LEU A 694 16.72 7.16 32.19
N PRO A 695 17.84 6.50 31.88
CA PRO A 695 18.88 7.12 31.07
C PRO A 695 18.36 7.45 29.67
N LYS A 696 18.53 8.70 29.21
CA LYS A 696 18.15 9.15 27.85
C LYS A 696 18.75 8.27 26.74
N ALA A 697 19.95 7.74 26.95
CA ALA A 697 20.63 6.82 26.02
C ALA A 697 20.06 5.38 26.02
N THR A 698 19.29 4.99 27.04
CA THR A 698 18.59 3.69 27.14
C THR A 698 17.08 3.80 26.89
N LEU A 699 16.54 5.03 26.88
CA LEU A 699 15.21 5.39 26.42
C LEU A 699 15.18 5.25 24.90
N GLY A 700 15.24 4.02 24.40
CA GLY A 700 14.83 3.76 23.03
C GLY A 700 13.40 4.25 22.83
N GLU A 701 13.05 4.69 21.63
CA GLU A 701 11.74 5.27 21.31
C GLU A 701 10.56 4.37 21.73
N CYS A 702 10.77 3.05 21.74
CA CYS A 702 9.79 2.08 22.19
C CYS A 702 9.38 2.23 23.67
N ILE A 703 10.28 2.69 24.56
CA ILE A 703 9.93 2.94 25.97
C ILE A 703 8.94 4.09 26.07
N ALA A 704 9.19 5.19 25.34
CA ALA A 704 8.26 6.31 25.26
C ALA A 704 6.92 5.85 24.67
N LEU A 705 6.95 5.04 23.61
CA LEU A 705 5.76 4.48 22.97
C LEU A 705 4.88 3.66 23.94
N ALA A 706 5.50 2.84 24.79
CA ALA A 706 4.79 2.09 25.81
C ALA A 706 4.14 3.00 26.87
N MET A 707 4.77 4.13 27.21
CA MET A 707 4.21 5.09 28.17
C MET A 707 3.04 5.88 27.58
N GLU A 708 3.16 6.36 26.34
CA GLU A 708 2.11 7.12 25.64
C GLU A 708 0.85 6.29 25.42
N THR A 709 1.00 4.97 25.20
CA THR A 709 -0.12 4.05 25.01
C THR A 709 -0.73 3.52 26.31
N ASN A 710 -0.41 4.10 27.47
CA ASN A 710 -0.81 3.61 28.81
C ASN A 710 -0.41 2.14 29.09
N GLY A 711 0.65 1.71 28.41
CA GLY A 711 1.27 0.41 28.57
C GLY A 711 2.26 0.37 29.73
N SER A 712 3.16 -0.61 29.71
CA SER A 712 4.13 -0.79 30.80
C SER A 712 5.40 -1.50 30.33
N ILE A 713 6.47 -1.36 31.10
CA ILE A 713 7.78 -1.96 30.82
C ILE A 713 8.18 -2.84 31.99
N PHE A 714 8.51 -4.10 31.68
CA PHE A 714 8.86 -5.13 32.65
C PHE A 714 10.21 -5.75 32.28
N GLY A 715 10.97 -6.16 33.31
CA GLY A 715 12.26 -6.83 33.10
C GLY A 715 12.07 -8.27 32.61
N GLY A 716 12.10 -8.48 31.29
CA GLY A 716 11.91 -9.78 30.63
C GLY A 716 12.92 -10.85 31.06
N HIS A 717 14.13 -10.47 31.47
CA HIS A 717 15.13 -11.41 32.00
C HIS A 717 14.60 -12.27 33.17
N LYS A 718 13.64 -11.78 33.96
CA LYS A 718 13.02 -12.53 35.08
C LYS A 718 12.15 -13.71 34.62
N LEU A 719 11.70 -13.67 33.37
CA LEU A 719 10.95 -14.75 32.74
C LEU A 719 11.87 -15.84 32.16
N ARG A 720 13.16 -15.55 31.99
CA ARG A 720 14.15 -16.41 31.31
C ARG A 720 15.14 -17.09 32.28
N GLN A 721 14.93 -16.95 33.60
CA GLN A 721 15.77 -17.55 34.65
C GLN A 721 15.57 -19.07 34.81
N ASP A 722 16.59 -19.79 35.29
CA ASP A 722 16.61 -21.26 35.43
C ASP A 722 15.49 -21.83 36.31
N ARG A 723 15.17 -23.12 36.09
CA ARG A 723 14.15 -23.92 36.81
C ARG A 723 14.21 -23.82 38.34
N SER A 724 15.37 -23.51 38.92
CA SER A 724 15.56 -23.37 40.37
C SER A 724 14.76 -22.22 41.00
N ASN A 725 14.33 -21.22 40.22
CA ASN A 725 13.63 -20.02 40.70
C ASN A 725 12.15 -19.91 40.27
N THR A 726 11.53 -21.03 39.89
CA THR A 726 10.13 -21.11 39.39
C THR A 726 9.12 -20.32 40.23
N ALA A 727 9.28 -20.27 41.55
CA ALA A 727 8.37 -19.54 42.44
C ALA A 727 8.46 -18.01 42.27
N ASN A 728 9.64 -17.46 41.99
CA ASN A 728 9.81 -16.03 41.70
C ASN A 728 9.31 -15.69 40.29
N THR A 729 9.54 -16.57 39.32
CA THR A 729 8.98 -16.44 37.95
C THR A 729 7.45 -16.41 37.96
N LYS A 730 6.80 -17.30 38.71
CA LYS A 730 5.34 -17.28 38.88
C LYS A 730 4.82 -15.99 39.50
N LYS A 731 5.55 -15.44 40.49
CA LYS A 731 5.20 -14.15 41.11
C LYS A 731 5.35 -13.00 40.12
N PHE A 732 6.41 -13.00 39.31
CA PHE A 732 6.61 -12.01 38.25
C PHE A 732 5.50 -12.08 37.19
N ILE A 733 5.23 -13.29 36.66
CA ILE A 733 4.14 -13.52 35.69
C ILE A 733 2.81 -13.00 36.25
N LYS A 734 2.51 -13.30 37.52
CA LYS A 734 1.27 -12.85 38.15
C LYS A 734 1.14 -11.32 38.21
N VAL A 735 2.21 -10.61 38.59
CA VAL A 735 2.20 -9.14 38.63
C VAL A 735 2.06 -8.55 37.23
N PHE A 736 2.77 -9.12 36.25
CA PHE A 736 2.71 -8.66 34.86
C PHE A 736 1.33 -8.93 34.23
N ALA A 737 0.77 -10.12 34.42
CA ALA A 737 -0.57 -10.49 33.98
C ALA A 737 -1.65 -9.57 34.56
N LYS A 738 -1.55 -9.23 35.85
CA LYS A 738 -2.43 -8.24 36.47
C LYS A 738 -2.32 -6.86 35.84
N ARG A 739 -1.11 -6.42 35.52
CA ARG A 739 -0.91 -5.12 34.87
C ARG A 739 -1.48 -5.10 33.45
N ILE A 740 -1.35 -6.19 32.71
CA ILE A 740 -2.01 -6.36 31.40
C ILE A 740 -3.52 -6.33 31.57
N ALA A 741 -4.06 -7.10 32.51
CA ALA A 741 -5.51 -7.17 32.75
C ALA A 741 -6.09 -5.79 33.12
N ALA A 742 -5.34 -4.97 33.87
CA ALA A 742 -5.75 -3.61 34.21
C ALA A 742 -5.82 -2.65 33.01
N SER A 743 -4.96 -2.80 31.99
CA SER A 743 -5.02 -1.99 30.76
C SER A 743 -5.87 -2.61 29.65
N ALA A 744 -6.19 -3.89 29.73
CA ALA A 744 -6.98 -4.62 28.74
C ALA A 744 -8.50 -4.50 28.94
N LEU A 745 -8.96 -3.61 29.83
CA LEU A 745 -10.37 -3.28 29.94
C LEU A 745 -10.79 -2.51 28.68
N PRO A 746 -11.80 -3.00 27.91
CA PRO A 746 -12.25 -2.30 26.72
C PRO A 746 -12.89 -0.96 27.11
N ASN A 747 -12.73 0.04 26.24
CA ASN A 747 -13.31 1.36 26.47
C ASN A 747 -14.86 1.23 26.45
N SER A 748 -15.53 1.82 27.44
CA SER A 748 -16.99 1.75 27.56
C SER A 748 -17.72 2.47 26.43
N CYS A 749 -17.02 3.29 25.64
CA CYS A 749 -17.60 4.01 24.52
C CYS A 749 -16.69 3.89 23.30
N GLN A 750 -17.14 3.15 22.29
CA GLN A 750 -16.44 2.98 21.02
C GLN A 750 -17.40 3.10 19.83
N THR A 751 -16.93 3.63 18.72
CA THR A 751 -17.67 3.64 17.46
C THR A 751 -16.87 2.84 16.46
N CYS A 752 -17.49 1.82 15.88
CA CYS A 752 -16.86 0.93 14.92
C CYS A 752 -17.37 1.19 13.51
N GLU A 753 -16.46 1.46 12.57
CA GLU A 753 -16.76 1.60 11.15
C GLU A 753 -16.38 0.32 10.41
N CYS A 754 -17.28 -0.18 9.55
CA CYS A 754 -16.93 -1.25 8.63
C CYS A 754 -16.14 -0.68 7.44
N THR A 755 -14.90 -1.12 7.29
CA THR A 755 -14.01 -0.70 6.22
C THR A 755 -13.31 -1.92 5.61
N GLY A 756 -12.65 -1.73 4.48
CA GLY A 756 -11.90 -2.78 3.82
C GLY A 756 -10.63 -2.28 3.14
N HIS A 757 -9.65 -3.16 3.08
CA HIS A 757 -8.47 -2.94 2.26
C HIS A 757 -8.81 -3.14 0.77
N ASN A 758 -8.02 -2.53 -0.12
CA ASN A 758 -8.14 -2.77 -1.57
C ASN A 758 -7.81 -4.23 -1.98
N THR A 759 -7.40 -5.07 -1.03
CA THR A 759 -7.23 -6.52 -1.18
C THR A 759 -8.55 -7.30 -1.02
N GLY A 760 -9.63 -6.62 -0.64
CA GLY A 760 -10.96 -7.19 -0.34
C GLY A 760 -11.12 -7.72 1.09
N VAL A 761 -10.07 -7.62 1.92
CA VAL A 761 -10.17 -7.95 3.35
C VAL A 761 -11.02 -6.89 4.05
N ALA A 762 -12.15 -7.32 4.63
CA ALA A 762 -13.04 -6.46 5.41
C ALA A 762 -12.76 -6.59 6.90
N TYR A 763 -12.75 -5.47 7.62
CA TYR A 763 -12.54 -5.44 9.07
C TYR A 763 -13.31 -4.27 9.72
N MET A 764 -13.61 -4.40 11.02
CA MET A 764 -14.22 -3.33 11.79
C MET A 764 -13.13 -2.47 12.43
N GLN A 765 -13.08 -1.19 12.08
CA GLN A 765 -12.21 -0.23 12.72
C GLN A 765 -12.95 0.47 13.85
N CYS A 766 -12.61 0.10 15.09
CA CYS A 766 -13.21 0.67 16.29
C CYS A 766 -12.32 1.76 16.90
N THR A 767 -12.89 2.95 17.06
CA THR A 767 -12.23 4.10 17.69
C THR A 767 -12.97 4.50 18.96
N PRO A 768 -12.27 4.99 20.00
CA PRO A 768 -12.92 5.50 21.21
C PRO A 768 -13.74 6.76 20.90
N CYS A 769 -14.83 6.98 21.65
CA CYS A 769 -15.71 8.14 21.44
C CYS A 769 -15.02 9.49 21.69
N ASN A 770 -14.14 9.51 22.69
CA ASN A 770 -13.32 10.67 23.00
C ASN A 770 -11.93 10.38 22.47
N TYR A 771 -11.47 11.21 21.54
CA TYR A 771 -10.09 11.13 21.07
C TYR A 771 -9.19 11.52 22.25
N PRO A 772 -8.27 10.64 22.70
CA PRO A 772 -7.31 11.03 23.72
C PRO A 772 -6.45 12.15 23.15
N SER A 773 -6.51 13.35 23.74
CA SER A 773 -5.56 14.40 23.41
C SER A 773 -4.16 13.88 23.73
N PRO A 774 -3.16 14.05 22.86
CA PRO A 774 -1.79 13.71 23.20
C PRO A 774 -1.44 14.37 24.53
N PHE A 775 -0.78 13.62 25.41
CA PHE A 775 -0.42 14.07 26.75
C PHE A 775 0.23 15.46 26.68
N SER A 776 -0.52 16.51 27.00
CA SER A 776 0.09 17.75 27.43
C SER A 776 0.61 17.46 28.84
N MET A 777 1.93 17.33 28.99
CA MET A 777 2.53 17.44 30.31
C MET A 777 2.27 18.88 30.80
N GLU A 778 1.11 19.11 31.41
CA GLU A 778 0.89 20.26 32.29
C GLU A 778 1.63 20.01 33.61
N ASP A 779 2.93 19.77 33.55
CA ASP A 779 3.81 20.12 34.65
C ASP A 779 4.16 21.58 34.44
N GLY A 780 3.54 22.47 35.21
CA GLY A 780 3.71 23.92 35.16
C GLY A 780 5.10 24.43 35.56
N ASN A 781 6.16 23.77 35.10
CA ASN A 781 7.55 24.09 35.42
C ASN A 781 8.56 23.77 34.31
N MET A 782 8.11 23.62 33.06
CA MET A 782 8.99 23.43 31.91
C MET A 782 8.91 24.67 31.02
N THR A 783 9.96 25.50 31.06
CA THR A 783 10.04 26.73 30.25
C THR A 783 10.28 26.38 28.77
N ASP A 784 9.82 27.24 27.86
CA ASP A 784 9.95 27.06 26.40
C ASP A 784 11.40 26.77 25.93
N ASP A 785 12.39 27.27 26.67
CA ASP A 785 13.81 27.00 26.43
C ASP A 785 14.18 25.52 26.59
N MET A 786 13.49 24.79 27.46
CA MET A 786 13.72 23.36 27.69
C MET A 786 13.10 22.49 26.59
N PHE A 787 12.04 22.97 25.94
CA PHE A 787 11.40 22.30 24.79
C PHE A 787 12.25 22.44 23.53
N LEU A 788 12.87 23.61 23.31
CA LEU A 788 13.79 23.85 22.18
C LEU A 788 15.09 23.02 22.27
N SER A 789 15.54 22.70 23.49
CA SER A 789 16.73 21.85 23.70
C SER A 789 16.53 20.37 23.32
N VAL A 790 15.28 19.91 23.15
CA VAL A 790 14.95 18.53 22.78
C VAL A 790 14.88 18.35 21.26
N MET A 791 14.72 19.44 20.49
CA MET A 791 14.63 19.41 19.02
C MET A 791 15.94 19.78 18.30
N GLN A 792 17.01 20.11 19.02
CA GLN A 792 18.30 20.35 18.38
C GLN A 792 19.03 19.02 18.14
N PRO A 793 19.45 18.72 16.89
CA PRO A 793 20.36 17.63 16.64
C PRO A 793 21.73 18.01 17.22
N ASP A 794 22.27 17.18 18.11
CA ASP A 794 23.65 17.32 18.62
C ASP A 794 24.62 17.17 17.44
N GLY A 795 25.04 18.32 16.91
CA GLY A 795 26.02 18.47 15.86
C GLY A 795 26.76 19.78 16.06
N GLU A 796 27.39 19.96 17.22
CA GLU A 796 28.48 20.94 17.35
C GLU A 796 29.62 20.49 16.43
N PHE A 797 29.68 21.09 15.24
CA PHE A 797 30.90 21.13 14.44
C PHE A 797 31.91 22.02 15.19
N ASP A 798 32.77 21.39 15.99
CA ASP A 798 33.99 22.04 16.50
C ASP A 798 34.88 22.41 15.31
N TYR A 799 34.93 23.71 15.02
CA TYR A 799 35.75 24.29 13.98
C TYR A 799 37.00 24.92 14.61
N TYR A 800 37.90 24.14 15.20
CA TYR A 800 39.26 24.59 15.53
C TYR A 800 40.28 23.44 15.49
N ASP A 801 41.49 23.78 15.05
CA ASP A 801 42.74 23.01 14.99
C ASP A 801 43.01 22.12 13.75
N PHE A 802 43.45 22.78 12.67
CA PHE A 802 44.56 22.27 11.83
C PHE A 802 45.36 23.44 11.25
N GLU A 803 46.17 24.10 12.08
CA GLU A 803 47.40 24.75 11.64
C GLU A 803 48.60 24.02 12.25
N GLY A 804 49.45 23.48 11.39
CA GLY A 804 50.85 23.18 11.71
C GLY A 804 51.27 21.71 11.66
N GLY A 805 52.06 21.36 10.65
CA GLY A 805 53.15 20.41 10.85
C GLY A 805 53.40 19.34 9.78
N ILE A 806 54.09 19.76 8.71
CA ILE A 806 54.91 18.98 7.76
C ILE A 806 54.18 18.23 6.65
#